data_AF-A0A2H1VLH7-F1
#
_entry.id   AF-A0A2H1VLH7-F1
#
_cell.length_a   1.000
_cell.length_b   1.000
_cell.length_c   1.000
_cell.angle_alpha   90.00
_cell.angle_beta   90.00
_cell.angle_gamma   90.00
#
_symmetry.space_group_name_H-M   'P 1'
#
loop_
_entity.id
_entity.type
_entity.pdbx_description
1 polymer ?
#
loop_
_entity_poly.entity_id
_entity_poly.type
_entity_poly.pdbx_seq_one_letter_code
_entity_poly.pdbx_strand_id
1 'polypeptide(L)'
;QVKNESVESASVSTGSSQEEVEESKAYMRTPAVGGVAVRSGEDALLTCVVLGAKGRPVLWRRAKDLRVLTAGGVRVTRDDRVEVLHDDTDEPLPGPGIAKGGDVWALVIKSVKASDAGLYMCELNTEPPVRSFHKLTVISRGLTPPENQNVTDSYSANIPTLSSLALSHNYTDCCVAANVTKSCLGFCSIQTILEGTGQDPETCQPDFPAIVKCMADGRNHVPCCVQERVPDICQDVCRGEFTPVTDNIKTHYSCASYMEKTLACIVEGIELLPSPPEDVEVDPLNEKQLNVSWSPPVENTDSVIEYVVNVTTLRSFDAHLIDPSESSIKNNDTMKTVLPMTYKVPPNKTYFVVNDLLPFTMYEITVTSYNIHGSSLPSYAIRSLTLTPGKMKSTDVAAAPKLPDVRGCCVAAGVNHYGCVDKLCDPTKTFEIALQVTDLMICAPWAGVTFGCLANGMDHTPCCRSKGLPESCLPLCSGNITTLDFNHFKCLRYMNSYTNCLLRGYGVLPGAPSRLYLTNIDTDYAVVHWSPPAALADTVQYYNLHYKTLQAGDEYRVLEKVHSPYILEDLESNMDYEIYLEAVNEHGVGDASPRLIFRTQSQVIEEEEEVANSYNVTACCERVQLAGVCMPLCSYDAKMSDLRMLAPLCAQDFHKLLRCGAGGRNHEQCCARRGVPASCRGVCAGAYSGGVNSCVPYIGNIVQCFEEGTGLLPGPPRELHALVNSNSVFLDWSTPQDGANATSYVVYWQKIDNNSQPYSYNTMQSTYNVSTYNFTTFIPKGVGSGAY
;
A
#
# COMPACT_ATOMS: atom_id res chain seq x y z
N GLN A 1 -25.61 -64.07 -33.40
CA GLN A 1 -26.23 -63.83 -34.71
C GLN A 1 -25.25 -62.99 -35.50
N VAL A 2 -24.71 -63.57 -36.59
CA VAL A 2 -23.89 -62.95 -37.66
C VAL A 2 -22.59 -62.27 -37.17
N LYS A 3 -21.44 -62.97 -37.22
CA LYS A 3 -20.53 -63.12 -38.40
C LYS A 3 -19.91 -61.78 -38.82
N ASN A 4 -18.65 -61.67 -39.19
CA ASN A 4 -17.52 -62.61 -39.28
C ASN A 4 -16.30 -61.74 -39.60
N GLU A 5 -15.13 -62.21 -39.14
CA GLU A 5 -13.87 -62.36 -39.92
C GLU A 5 -13.30 -61.10 -40.63
N SER A 6 -12.00 -60.91 -40.75
CA SER A 6 -10.95 -61.90 -40.96
C SER A 6 -9.61 -61.15 -40.89
N VAL A 7 -8.58 -61.64 -40.17
CA VAL A 7 -7.55 -62.61 -40.66
C VAL A 7 -6.42 -61.83 -41.36
N GLU A 8 -5.24 -61.68 -40.77
CA GLU A 8 -4.07 -62.59 -40.68
C GLU A 8 -2.88 -61.72 -41.16
N SER A 9 -1.59 -61.95 -40.90
CA SER A 9 -0.79 -63.08 -40.40
C SER A 9 0.60 -62.44 -40.19
N ALA A 10 1.22 -62.56 -39.02
CA ALA A 10 2.20 -63.59 -38.65
C ALA A 10 3.63 -63.42 -39.23
N SER A 11 4.59 -63.69 -38.33
CA SER A 11 5.99 -64.12 -38.53
C SER A 11 7.09 -63.08 -38.76
N VAL A 12 8.35 -63.24 -38.35
CA VAL A 12 9.09 -64.09 -37.37
C VAL A 12 10.50 -63.45 -37.28
N SER A 13 11.09 -63.45 -36.07
CA SER A 13 12.52 -63.35 -35.68
C SER A 13 13.55 -62.58 -36.54
N THR A 14 14.40 -61.75 -35.91
CA THR A 14 15.81 -62.06 -35.57
C THR A 14 16.47 -60.86 -34.90
N GLY A 15 17.35 -61.13 -33.93
CA GLY A 15 17.99 -60.10 -33.11
C GLY A 15 19.10 -59.34 -33.82
N SER A 16 19.30 -58.10 -33.38
CA SER A 16 20.56 -57.38 -33.47
C SER A 16 20.59 -56.38 -32.31
N SER A 17 21.54 -56.58 -31.41
CA SER A 17 21.96 -55.59 -30.41
C SER A 17 22.43 -54.34 -31.14
N GLN A 18 21.64 -53.27 -31.08
CA GLN A 18 22.07 -51.92 -31.42
C GLN A 18 21.90 -51.06 -30.18
N GLU A 19 23.00 -50.43 -29.77
CA GLU A 19 23.04 -49.32 -28.83
C GLU A 19 21.98 -48.29 -29.24
N GLU A 20 21.00 -48.02 -28.37
CA GLU A 20 20.14 -46.85 -28.51
C GLU A 20 21.02 -45.61 -28.30
N VAL A 21 21.57 -45.10 -29.39
CA VAL A 21 22.04 -43.72 -29.49
C VAL A 21 20.83 -42.85 -29.19
N GLU A 22 20.87 -42.14 -28.06
CA GLU A 22 19.86 -41.14 -27.69
C GLU A 22 19.58 -40.23 -28.89
N GLU A 23 18.37 -40.34 -29.41
CA GLU A 23 17.97 -39.65 -30.62
C GLU A 23 17.95 -38.13 -30.34
N SER A 24 18.87 -37.37 -30.95
CA SER A 24 18.93 -35.93 -30.73
C SER A 24 17.61 -35.28 -31.12
N LYS A 25 16.90 -34.74 -30.12
CA LYS A 25 15.62 -34.05 -30.31
C LYS A 25 15.84 -32.84 -31.23
N ALA A 26 15.01 -32.73 -32.27
CA ALA A 26 15.04 -31.56 -33.16
C ALA A 26 14.77 -30.30 -32.34
N TYR A 27 15.57 -29.25 -32.55
CA TYR A 27 15.41 -27.99 -31.83
C TYR A 27 15.66 -26.79 -32.75
N MET A 28 15.02 -25.66 -32.44
CA MET A 28 15.18 -24.39 -33.15
C MET A 28 15.91 -23.39 -32.28
N ARG A 29 16.89 -22.69 -32.87
CA ARG A 29 17.59 -21.61 -32.17
C ARG A 29 16.66 -20.39 -32.04
N THR A 30 16.67 -19.74 -30.87
CA THR A 30 16.00 -18.47 -30.68
C THR A 30 16.62 -17.40 -31.60
N PRO A 31 15.81 -16.62 -32.34
CA PRO A 31 16.35 -15.56 -33.19
C PRO A 31 17.03 -14.46 -32.38
N ALA A 32 17.92 -13.70 -33.02
CA ALA A 32 18.64 -12.61 -32.40
C ALA A 32 17.67 -11.55 -31.83
N VAL A 33 18.03 -11.01 -30.67
CA VAL A 33 17.25 -9.99 -29.95
C VAL A 33 17.13 -8.75 -30.84
N GLY A 34 15.90 -8.41 -31.26
CA GLY A 34 15.61 -7.20 -32.06
C GLY A 34 14.69 -7.41 -33.27
N GLY A 35 14.48 -8.63 -33.76
CA GLY A 35 13.70 -8.88 -34.98
C GLY A 35 14.34 -8.28 -36.25
N VAL A 36 13.71 -8.44 -37.40
CA VAL A 36 14.24 -7.94 -38.68
C VAL A 36 13.48 -6.68 -39.07
N ALA A 37 14.19 -5.55 -39.22
CA ALA A 37 13.63 -4.27 -39.63
C ALA A 37 14.09 -3.90 -41.05
N VAL A 38 13.15 -3.69 -41.97
CA VAL A 38 13.42 -3.50 -43.41
C VAL A 38 12.62 -2.31 -43.92
N ARG A 39 13.14 -1.51 -44.84
CA ARG A 39 12.37 -0.37 -45.37
C ARG A 39 11.32 -0.85 -46.37
N SER A 40 10.18 -0.15 -46.43
CA SER A 40 9.13 -0.46 -47.39
C SER A 40 9.68 -0.43 -48.82
N GLY A 41 9.48 -1.53 -49.56
CA GLY A 41 10.01 -1.74 -50.91
C GLY A 41 11.35 -2.47 -51.00
N GLU A 42 12.05 -2.70 -49.88
CA GLU A 42 13.21 -3.61 -49.81
C GLU A 42 12.75 -5.06 -49.57
N ASP A 43 13.64 -6.03 -49.70
CA ASP A 43 13.32 -7.45 -49.47
C ASP A 43 13.60 -7.82 -48.01
N ALA A 44 12.68 -8.52 -47.35
CA ALA A 44 12.88 -8.99 -45.98
C ALA A 44 13.27 -10.46 -45.94
N LEU A 45 14.28 -10.77 -45.13
CA LEU A 45 14.81 -12.11 -44.92
C LEU A 45 14.65 -12.52 -43.44
N LEU A 46 13.83 -13.52 -43.16
CA LEU A 46 13.65 -14.08 -41.81
C LEU A 46 14.35 -15.43 -41.75
N THR A 47 15.38 -15.56 -40.92
CA THR A 47 16.25 -16.74 -40.86
C THR A 47 15.86 -17.65 -39.70
N CYS A 48 15.55 -18.91 -40.01
CA CYS A 48 15.26 -19.96 -39.04
C CYS A 48 16.34 -21.02 -39.08
N VAL A 49 16.98 -21.32 -37.95
CA VAL A 49 18.01 -22.36 -37.84
C VAL A 49 17.40 -23.59 -37.16
N VAL A 50 17.30 -24.69 -37.90
CA VAL A 50 16.63 -25.93 -37.51
C VAL A 50 17.65 -27.07 -37.48
N LEU A 51 18.04 -27.49 -36.27
CA LEU A 51 19.01 -28.55 -36.07
C LEU A 51 18.30 -29.89 -35.86
N GLY A 52 18.72 -30.92 -36.59
CA GLY A 52 18.13 -32.26 -36.49
C GLY A 52 16.79 -32.43 -37.20
N ALA A 53 16.53 -31.70 -38.30
CA ALA A 53 15.26 -31.74 -39.03
C ALA A 53 14.93 -33.12 -39.65
N LYS A 54 15.94 -33.98 -39.87
CA LYS A 54 15.82 -35.37 -40.41
C LYS A 54 14.86 -35.49 -41.63
N GLY A 55 14.97 -34.57 -42.59
CA GLY A 55 14.14 -34.58 -43.81
C GLY A 55 12.68 -34.13 -43.63
N ARG A 56 12.29 -33.63 -42.45
CA ARG A 56 10.97 -33.01 -42.24
C ARG A 56 10.95 -31.59 -42.82
N PRO A 57 9.93 -31.20 -43.60
CA PRO A 57 9.87 -29.88 -44.21
C PRO A 57 9.63 -28.79 -43.16
N VAL A 58 10.38 -27.70 -43.24
CA VAL A 58 10.17 -26.51 -42.40
C VAL A 58 8.98 -25.72 -42.93
N LEU A 59 8.06 -25.37 -42.04
CA LEU A 59 6.85 -24.63 -42.36
C LEU A 59 7.00 -23.18 -41.92
N TRP A 60 6.76 -22.22 -42.83
CA TRP A 60 6.60 -20.82 -42.46
C TRP A 60 5.13 -20.44 -42.42
N ARG A 61 4.68 -19.90 -41.29
CA ARG A 61 3.32 -19.41 -41.07
C ARG A 61 3.35 -17.95 -40.67
N ARG A 62 2.30 -17.22 -41.01
CA ARG A 62 2.06 -15.88 -40.44
C ARG A 62 1.26 -16.04 -39.14
N ALA A 63 1.76 -15.51 -38.03
CA ALA A 63 1.16 -15.76 -36.71
C ALA A 63 -0.24 -15.13 -36.55
N LYS A 64 -0.52 -14.03 -37.27
CA LYS A 64 -1.79 -13.29 -37.16
C LYS A 64 -3.01 -14.08 -37.65
N ASP A 65 -2.83 -14.96 -38.63
CA ASP A 65 -3.91 -15.71 -39.29
C ASP A 65 -3.60 -17.20 -39.46
N LEU A 66 -2.46 -17.66 -38.94
CA LEU A 66 -1.93 -19.02 -39.02
C LEU A 66 -1.81 -19.59 -40.45
N ARG A 67 -1.87 -18.73 -41.48
CA ARG A 67 -1.78 -19.16 -42.88
C ARG A 67 -0.37 -19.65 -43.20
N VAL A 68 -0.29 -20.82 -43.84
CA VAL A 68 0.97 -21.38 -44.33
C VAL A 68 1.42 -20.58 -45.55
N LEU A 69 2.61 -20.01 -45.44
CA LEU A 69 3.25 -19.24 -46.49
C LEU A 69 4.06 -20.17 -47.39
N THR A 70 4.85 -21.05 -46.78
CA THR A 70 5.74 -21.99 -47.47
C THR A 70 5.85 -23.29 -46.68
N ALA A 71 6.16 -24.39 -47.37
CA ALA A 71 6.38 -25.71 -46.79
C ALA A 71 7.59 -26.36 -47.47
N GLY A 72 8.68 -26.53 -46.73
CA GLY A 72 9.98 -26.82 -47.32
C GLY A 72 10.40 -25.70 -48.28
N GLY A 73 11.03 -26.06 -49.41
CA GLY A 73 11.43 -25.10 -50.46
C GLY A 73 10.27 -24.57 -51.32
N VAL A 74 9.02 -24.95 -51.05
CA VAL A 74 7.87 -24.68 -51.94
C VAL A 74 6.94 -23.61 -51.35
N ARG A 75 6.55 -22.64 -52.18
CA ARG A 75 5.57 -21.59 -51.84
C ARG A 75 4.14 -22.14 -51.87
N VAL A 76 3.40 -21.91 -50.79
CA VAL A 76 1.99 -22.35 -50.62
C VAL A 76 1.01 -21.17 -50.73
N THR A 77 1.44 -19.96 -50.39
CA THR A 77 0.63 -18.75 -50.51
C THR A 77 0.42 -18.29 -51.96
N ARG A 78 -0.67 -17.55 -52.20
CA ARG A 78 -0.95 -16.88 -53.49
C ARG A 78 -0.13 -15.60 -53.71
N ASP A 79 0.52 -15.09 -52.66
CA ASP A 79 1.41 -13.92 -52.74
C ASP A 79 2.71 -14.34 -53.43
N ASP A 80 2.91 -13.85 -54.66
CA ASP A 80 4.01 -14.19 -55.54
C ASP A 80 5.37 -13.64 -55.08
N ARG A 81 5.37 -12.75 -54.08
CA ARG A 81 6.57 -12.14 -53.51
C ARG A 81 7.24 -13.00 -52.43
N VAL A 82 6.57 -14.05 -51.94
CA VAL A 82 7.08 -14.88 -50.85
C VAL A 82 7.89 -16.04 -51.41
N GLU A 83 9.12 -16.25 -50.96
CA GLU A 83 10.03 -17.31 -51.40
C GLU A 83 10.79 -17.91 -50.19
N VAL A 84 11.41 -19.07 -50.36
CA VAL A 84 12.29 -19.68 -49.35
C VAL A 84 13.67 -19.87 -49.96
N LEU A 85 14.70 -19.47 -49.22
CA LEU A 85 16.09 -19.79 -49.51
C LEU A 85 16.57 -20.88 -48.55
N HIS A 86 17.02 -21.99 -49.12
CA HIS A 86 17.65 -23.11 -48.43
C HIS A 86 18.64 -23.77 -49.39
N ASP A 87 19.78 -24.24 -48.87
CA ASP A 87 20.82 -24.89 -49.66
C ASP A 87 20.63 -26.41 -49.65
N ASP A 88 20.02 -26.93 -50.72
CA ASP A 88 19.72 -28.34 -50.93
C ASP A 88 20.91 -29.12 -51.58
N THR A 89 22.11 -28.53 -51.72
CA THR A 89 23.19 -29.18 -52.48
C THR A 89 23.77 -30.41 -51.78
N ASP A 90 23.88 -31.51 -52.55
CA ASP A 90 24.40 -32.82 -52.12
C ASP A 90 25.94 -32.96 -52.19
N GLU A 91 26.66 -31.89 -52.56
CA GLU A 91 28.11 -31.88 -52.80
C GLU A 91 28.90 -31.55 -51.50
N PRO A 92 29.91 -32.36 -51.12
CA PRO A 92 30.68 -32.13 -49.90
C PRO A 92 31.71 -30.99 -50.06
N LEU A 93 31.55 -29.91 -49.28
CA LEU A 93 32.56 -28.85 -49.15
C LEU A 93 33.83 -29.39 -48.47
N PRO A 94 35.05 -28.99 -48.90
CA PRO A 94 36.28 -29.55 -48.37
C PRO A 94 36.65 -28.94 -47.01
N GLY A 95 36.43 -29.70 -45.94
CA GLY A 95 36.82 -29.39 -44.56
C GLY A 95 36.40 -30.52 -43.60
N PRO A 96 37.13 -30.81 -42.50
CA PRO A 96 36.77 -31.89 -41.61
C PRO A 96 35.48 -31.54 -40.86
N GLY A 97 34.41 -32.32 -41.09
CA GLY A 97 33.18 -32.28 -40.29
C GLY A 97 31.97 -31.57 -40.91
N ILE A 98 32.01 -31.16 -42.19
CA ILE A 98 30.84 -30.56 -42.85
C ILE A 98 30.28 -31.54 -43.87
N ALA A 99 29.14 -32.16 -43.55
CA ALA A 99 28.36 -32.95 -44.49
C ALA A 99 26.87 -32.57 -44.44
N LYS A 100 26.40 -32.08 -45.60
CA LYS A 100 25.03 -32.01 -46.17
C LYS A 100 23.98 -31.05 -45.60
N GLY A 101 23.48 -30.17 -46.47
CA GLY A 101 22.17 -29.49 -46.45
C GLY A 101 21.96 -28.54 -45.27
N GLY A 102 22.28 -27.25 -45.44
CA GLY A 102 22.43 -26.31 -44.31
C GLY A 102 21.20 -26.19 -43.39
N ASP A 103 21.40 -26.19 -42.07
CA ASP A 103 20.34 -26.06 -41.06
C ASP A 103 19.53 -24.74 -41.12
N VAL A 104 19.88 -23.83 -42.04
CA VAL A 104 19.29 -22.50 -42.15
C VAL A 104 18.22 -22.48 -43.25
N TRP A 105 17.02 -22.08 -42.85
CA TRP A 105 15.85 -21.88 -43.70
C TRP A 105 15.44 -20.42 -43.63
N ALA A 106 15.55 -19.69 -44.73
CA ALA A 106 15.26 -18.26 -44.75
C ALA A 106 14.00 -17.94 -45.58
N LEU A 107 12.98 -17.36 -44.94
CA LEU A 107 11.81 -16.83 -45.63
C LEU A 107 12.14 -15.46 -46.22
N VAL A 108 11.99 -15.33 -47.54
CA VAL A 108 12.12 -14.06 -48.26
C VAL A 108 10.73 -13.52 -48.56
N ILE A 109 10.51 -12.24 -48.28
CA ILE A 109 9.35 -11.49 -48.75
C ILE A 109 9.88 -10.33 -49.60
N LYS A 110 9.71 -10.41 -50.92
CA LYS A 110 10.19 -9.39 -51.86
C LYS A 110 9.35 -8.12 -51.79
N SER A 111 10.01 -6.98 -51.88
CA SER A 111 9.38 -5.64 -51.87
C SER A 111 8.34 -5.50 -50.75
N VAL A 112 8.78 -5.61 -49.50
CA VAL A 112 7.89 -5.62 -48.33
C VAL A 112 7.03 -4.38 -48.25
N LYS A 113 5.74 -4.59 -47.98
CA LYS A 113 4.76 -3.54 -47.72
C LYS A 113 4.55 -3.44 -46.22
N ALA A 114 4.07 -2.30 -45.74
CA ALA A 114 3.70 -2.14 -44.32
C ALA A 114 2.74 -3.23 -43.83
N SER A 115 1.86 -3.75 -44.70
CA SER A 115 0.94 -4.86 -44.38
C SER A 115 1.61 -6.23 -44.16
N ASP A 116 2.88 -6.36 -44.54
CA ASP A 116 3.68 -7.56 -44.32
C ASP A 116 4.37 -7.54 -42.94
N ALA A 117 4.36 -6.42 -42.22
CA ALA A 117 4.87 -6.36 -40.85
C ALA A 117 4.06 -7.25 -39.90
N GLY A 118 4.73 -7.83 -38.91
CA GLY A 118 4.12 -8.73 -37.93
C GLY A 118 4.99 -9.92 -37.57
N LEU A 119 4.41 -10.83 -36.79
CA LEU A 119 5.10 -12.02 -36.31
C LEU A 119 4.92 -13.19 -37.28
N TYR A 120 6.02 -13.83 -37.64
CA TYR A 120 6.10 -15.02 -38.48
C TYR A 120 6.61 -16.18 -37.64
N MET A 121 6.09 -17.37 -37.90
CA MET A 121 6.40 -18.58 -37.16
C MET A 121 7.05 -19.58 -38.09
N CYS A 122 8.25 -20.02 -37.72
CA CYS A 122 8.92 -21.16 -38.32
C CYS A 122 8.59 -22.39 -37.46
N GLU A 123 8.04 -23.43 -38.06
CA GLU A 123 7.49 -24.61 -37.39
C GLU A 123 8.03 -25.90 -38.01
N LEU A 124 8.44 -26.85 -37.16
CA LEU A 124 8.76 -28.21 -37.55
C LEU A 124 7.74 -29.15 -36.91
N ASN A 125 7.16 -30.05 -37.72
CA ASN A 125 6.09 -30.93 -37.27
C ASN A 125 6.64 -32.11 -36.43
N THR A 126 6.98 -31.84 -35.18
CA THR A 126 7.39 -32.79 -34.13
C THR A 126 6.28 -32.90 -33.07
N GLU A 127 6.36 -33.89 -32.17
CA GLU A 127 5.46 -33.98 -31.02
C GLU A 127 6.27 -33.85 -29.73
N PRO A 128 6.14 -32.73 -28.98
CA PRO A 128 5.39 -31.50 -29.31
C PRO A 128 6.04 -30.69 -30.46
N PRO A 129 5.27 -29.84 -31.19
CA PRO A 129 5.78 -29.11 -32.34
C PRO A 129 6.78 -28.04 -31.92
N VAL A 130 7.98 -28.08 -32.50
CA VAL A 130 9.03 -27.09 -32.24
C VAL A 130 8.80 -25.86 -33.10
N ARG A 131 8.80 -24.69 -32.48
CA ARG A 131 8.48 -23.40 -33.09
C ARG A 131 9.50 -22.34 -32.73
N SER A 132 9.78 -21.44 -33.67
CA SER A 132 10.49 -20.18 -33.42
C SER A 132 9.72 -19.01 -34.03
N PHE A 133 9.75 -17.86 -33.35
CA PHE A 133 8.95 -16.68 -33.70
C PHE A 133 9.84 -15.53 -34.15
N HIS A 134 9.55 -14.96 -35.32
CA HIS A 134 10.36 -13.97 -36.02
C HIS A 134 9.53 -12.72 -36.30
N LYS A 135 9.89 -11.59 -35.70
CA LYS A 135 9.18 -10.31 -35.87
C LYS A 135 9.76 -9.54 -37.05
N LEU A 136 8.92 -9.18 -38.02
CA LEU A 136 9.26 -8.31 -39.15
C LEU A 136 8.68 -6.91 -38.91
N THR A 137 9.53 -5.89 -38.94
CA THR A 137 9.17 -4.48 -38.85
C THR A 137 9.44 -3.82 -40.21
N VAL A 138 8.46 -3.11 -40.77
CA VAL A 138 8.63 -2.43 -42.08
C VAL A 138 8.63 -0.92 -41.88
N ILE A 139 9.74 -0.26 -42.23
CA ILE A 139 9.96 1.19 -42.03
C ILE A 139 9.56 1.95 -43.30
N SER A 140 8.54 2.80 -43.24
CA SER A 140 8.02 3.54 -44.41
C SER A 140 9.01 4.59 -44.94
N ARG A 141 9.16 4.70 -46.28
CA ARG A 141 9.98 5.74 -46.94
C ARG A 141 9.28 7.09 -46.88
N GLY A 142 9.55 7.86 -45.85
CA GLY A 142 9.18 9.27 -45.82
C GLY A 142 9.36 9.84 -44.42
N LEU A 143 10.46 10.57 -44.22
CA LEU A 143 10.57 11.84 -43.49
C LEU A 143 12.06 12.12 -43.18
N THR A 144 12.69 12.93 -44.04
CA THR A 144 13.81 13.84 -43.68
C THR A 144 13.21 15.17 -43.19
N PRO A 145 13.92 16.01 -42.40
CA PRO A 145 13.35 17.22 -41.80
C PRO A 145 13.21 18.36 -42.84
N PRO A 146 12.10 19.13 -42.86
CA PRO A 146 12.00 20.32 -43.70
C PRO A 146 12.24 21.63 -42.93
N GLU A 147 12.88 22.59 -43.62
CA GLU A 147 13.04 23.99 -43.19
C GLU A 147 11.83 24.86 -43.55
N ASN A 148 11.53 25.77 -42.62
CA ASN A 148 10.90 27.09 -42.74
C ASN A 148 9.48 27.29 -43.32
N GLN A 149 8.60 27.61 -42.35
CA GLN A 149 7.75 28.80 -42.23
C GLN A 149 6.29 28.83 -42.75
N ASN A 150 5.44 29.10 -41.74
CA ASN A 150 4.27 29.98 -41.65
C ASN A 150 2.84 29.40 -41.83
N VAL A 151 2.20 29.21 -40.65
CA VAL A 151 0.82 29.54 -40.22
C VAL A 151 -0.30 29.35 -41.27
N THR A 152 -1.27 28.45 -41.10
CA THR A 152 -2.46 28.63 -40.23
C THR A 152 -3.32 27.34 -40.18
N ASP A 153 -3.86 27.09 -38.98
CA ASP A 153 -5.09 26.37 -38.63
C ASP A 153 -5.23 24.83 -38.76
N SER A 154 -4.97 24.18 -37.62
CA SER A 154 -5.82 23.22 -36.88
C SER A 154 -6.71 22.23 -37.65
N TYR A 155 -6.41 20.92 -37.54
CA TYR A 155 -7.04 20.02 -36.55
C TYR A 155 -6.33 18.65 -36.56
N SER A 156 -5.80 18.27 -35.40
CA SER A 156 -5.00 17.06 -35.15
C SER A 156 -5.85 15.81 -34.94
N ALA A 157 -5.33 14.65 -35.37
CA ALA A 157 -5.56 13.36 -34.72
C ALA A 157 -4.35 12.43 -34.96
N ASN A 158 -3.43 12.39 -33.98
CA ASN A 158 -2.34 11.43 -33.83
C ASN A 158 -2.82 10.27 -32.92
N ILE A 159 -2.36 9.03 -33.17
CA ILE A 159 -2.15 8.02 -32.11
C ILE A 159 -0.77 7.36 -32.34
N PRO A 160 0.19 7.46 -31.40
CA PRO A 160 1.58 6.96 -31.51
C PRO A 160 1.90 5.69 -30.69
N THR A 161 3.14 5.24 -30.91
CA THR A 161 3.95 4.14 -30.34
C THR A 161 4.24 4.22 -28.83
N LEU A 162 4.69 3.09 -28.23
CA LEU A 162 5.33 3.00 -26.90
C LEU A 162 6.29 4.19 -26.72
N SER A 163 5.94 5.09 -25.81
CA SER A 163 6.47 6.46 -25.78
C SER A 163 7.82 6.52 -25.07
N SER A 164 8.69 7.42 -25.54
CA SER A 164 9.97 7.74 -24.91
C SER A 164 9.81 8.38 -23.51
N LEU A 165 8.58 8.72 -23.09
CA LEU A 165 8.31 9.32 -21.79
C LEU A 165 8.45 8.33 -20.62
N ALA A 166 7.88 7.12 -20.71
CA ALA A 166 7.97 6.15 -19.60
C ALA A 166 9.40 5.69 -19.27
N LEU A 167 10.28 5.57 -20.28
CA LEU A 167 11.71 5.28 -20.06
C LEU A 167 12.49 6.51 -19.55
N SER A 168 11.95 7.71 -19.71
CA SER A 168 12.57 8.97 -19.24
C SER A 168 12.08 9.42 -17.86
N HIS A 169 11.09 8.74 -17.27
CA HIS A 169 10.58 9.08 -15.96
C HIS A 169 11.65 8.83 -14.91
N ASN A 170 12.20 9.91 -14.39
CA ASN A 170 13.36 9.90 -13.53
C ASN A 170 12.92 10.17 -12.09
N TYR A 171 12.93 9.14 -11.26
CA TYR A 171 12.58 9.24 -9.84
C TYR A 171 13.72 9.79 -8.99
N THR A 172 14.80 10.28 -9.60
CA THR A 172 15.97 10.78 -8.88
C THR A 172 15.60 11.88 -7.89
N ASP A 173 14.67 12.78 -8.22
CA ASP A 173 14.26 13.84 -7.28
C ASP A 173 13.56 13.27 -6.04
N CYS A 174 12.64 12.30 -6.23
CA CYS A 174 12.02 11.57 -5.13
C CYS A 174 13.06 10.79 -4.30
N CYS A 175 13.96 10.07 -4.95
CA CYS A 175 15.02 9.31 -4.28
C CYS A 175 16.00 10.20 -3.51
N VAL A 176 16.35 11.36 -4.04
CA VAL A 176 17.21 12.35 -3.38
C VAL A 176 16.48 12.93 -2.16
N ALA A 177 15.19 13.25 -2.29
CA ALA A 177 14.37 13.69 -1.16
C ALA A 177 14.21 12.60 -0.09
N ALA A 178 14.15 11.34 -0.50
CA ALA A 178 14.07 10.17 0.37
C ALA A 178 15.44 9.70 0.92
N ASN A 179 16.52 10.47 0.70
CA ASN A 179 17.88 10.18 1.18
C ASN A 179 18.47 8.83 0.71
N VAL A 180 18.17 8.39 -0.51
CA VAL A 180 18.77 7.19 -1.11
C VAL A 180 20.29 7.35 -1.27
N THR A 181 21.05 6.33 -0.90
CA THR A 181 22.52 6.35 -0.99
C THR A 181 23.00 6.63 -2.42
N LYS A 182 24.03 7.47 -2.58
CA LYS A 182 24.56 7.86 -3.89
C LYS A 182 24.95 6.69 -4.81
N SER A 183 25.44 5.59 -4.24
CA SER A 183 25.77 4.36 -4.98
C SER A 183 24.54 3.62 -5.49
N CYS A 184 23.37 3.86 -4.89
CA CYS A 184 22.10 3.19 -5.16
C CYS A 184 21.13 4.04 -6.00
N LEU A 185 21.46 5.32 -6.28
CA LEU A 185 20.69 6.19 -7.18
C LEU A 185 20.52 5.62 -8.59
N GLY A 186 21.39 4.70 -9.02
CA GLY A 186 21.20 3.97 -10.28
C GLY A 186 19.88 3.19 -10.33
N PHE A 187 19.35 2.76 -9.19
CA PHE A 187 18.05 2.07 -9.11
C PHE A 187 16.85 3.05 -9.14
N CYS A 188 17.08 4.37 -9.15
CA CYS A 188 16.04 5.39 -9.28
C CYS A 188 15.68 5.72 -10.74
N SER A 189 16.12 4.88 -11.67
CA SER A 189 15.78 4.93 -13.09
C SER A 189 15.50 3.53 -13.60
N ILE A 190 14.32 3.33 -14.18
CA ILE A 190 13.91 2.02 -14.71
C ILE A 190 14.83 1.57 -15.85
N GLN A 191 15.35 2.51 -16.64
CA GLN A 191 16.28 2.23 -17.72
C GLN A 191 17.59 1.60 -17.21
N THR A 192 18.13 2.10 -16.10
CA THR A 192 19.37 1.59 -15.49
C THR A 192 19.18 0.21 -14.86
N ILE A 193 17.98 -0.09 -14.34
CA ILE A 193 17.62 -1.43 -13.83
C ILE A 193 17.61 -2.47 -14.95
N LEU A 194 17.02 -2.13 -16.11
CA LEU A 194 16.91 -3.04 -17.26
C LEU A 194 18.24 -3.24 -17.99
N GLU A 195 19.12 -2.23 -17.96
CA GLU A 195 20.45 -2.29 -18.58
C GLU A 195 21.50 -3.02 -17.72
N GLY A 196 21.19 -3.30 -16.44
CA GLY A 196 22.07 -4.05 -15.54
C GLY A 196 23.40 -3.34 -15.23
N THR A 197 23.42 -2.00 -15.34
CA THR A 197 24.63 -1.17 -15.19
C THR A 197 24.91 -0.74 -13.73
N GLY A 198 24.14 -1.26 -12.77
CA GLY A 198 24.21 -0.92 -11.35
C GLY A 198 25.14 -1.80 -10.50
N GLN A 199 25.39 -1.32 -9.27
CA GLN A 199 26.02 -2.07 -8.17
C GLN A 199 25.19 -3.33 -7.83
N ASP A 200 25.80 -4.33 -7.19
CA ASP A 200 25.11 -5.55 -6.74
C ASP A 200 23.85 -5.20 -5.90
N PRO A 201 22.64 -5.65 -6.30
CA PRO A 201 21.38 -5.37 -5.60
C PRO A 201 21.42 -5.64 -4.10
N GLU A 202 22.18 -6.63 -3.65
CA GLU A 202 22.33 -6.94 -2.22
C GLU A 202 22.90 -5.77 -1.41
N THR A 203 23.77 -4.94 -2.00
CA THR A 203 24.37 -3.79 -1.32
C THR A 203 23.43 -2.59 -1.17
N CYS A 204 22.39 -2.51 -2.00
CA CYS A 204 21.39 -1.44 -2.01
C CYS A 204 20.07 -1.82 -1.32
N GLN A 205 20.04 -2.99 -0.68
CA GLN A 205 18.89 -3.47 0.06
C GLN A 205 18.30 -2.51 1.09
N PRO A 206 19.08 -1.74 1.88
CA PRO A 206 18.50 -0.76 2.81
C PRO A 206 17.81 0.43 2.11
N ASP A 207 18.20 0.73 0.87
CA ASP A 207 17.62 1.83 0.08
C ASP A 207 16.37 1.40 -0.71
N PHE A 208 16.14 0.09 -0.92
CA PHE A 208 15.03 -0.39 -1.75
C PHE A 208 13.63 0.02 -1.27
N PRO A 209 13.31 0.13 0.03
CA PRO A 209 12.03 0.68 0.46
C PRO A 209 11.76 2.08 -0.08
N ALA A 210 12.75 2.97 -0.05
CA ALA A 210 12.63 4.32 -0.59
C ALA A 210 12.57 4.32 -2.12
N ILE A 211 13.41 3.51 -2.77
CA ILE A 211 13.44 3.39 -4.24
C ILE A 211 12.09 2.87 -4.77
N VAL A 212 11.57 1.77 -4.21
CA VAL A 212 10.31 1.15 -4.66
C VAL A 212 9.12 2.06 -4.41
N LYS A 213 9.08 2.76 -3.27
CA LYS A 213 8.06 3.80 -3.00
C LYS A 213 8.08 4.91 -4.06
N CYS A 214 9.25 5.39 -4.42
CA CYS A 214 9.41 6.38 -5.48
C CYS A 214 9.01 5.83 -6.85
N MET A 215 9.33 4.58 -7.16
CA MET A 215 8.99 3.94 -8.45
C MET A 215 7.49 3.77 -8.68
N ALA A 216 6.73 3.48 -7.62
CA ALA A 216 5.28 3.35 -7.72
C ALA A 216 4.57 4.71 -7.84
N ASP A 217 5.23 5.81 -7.44
CA ASP A 217 4.77 7.18 -7.67
C ASP A 217 3.30 7.44 -7.23
N GLY A 218 2.86 6.77 -6.17
CA GLY A 218 1.47 6.88 -5.68
C GLY A 218 0.41 6.18 -6.55
N ARG A 219 0.78 5.34 -7.51
CA ARG A 219 -0.12 4.68 -8.47
C ARG A 219 -0.32 3.20 -8.13
N ASN A 220 -1.52 2.68 -8.43
CA ASN A 220 -1.87 1.31 -8.08
C ASN A 220 -1.65 0.37 -9.27
N HIS A 221 -0.47 -0.25 -9.33
CA HIS A 221 -0.11 -1.19 -10.40
C HIS A 221 -0.60 -2.62 -10.15
N VAL A 222 -1.22 -2.89 -9.01
CA VAL A 222 -1.64 -4.26 -8.62
C VAL A 222 -2.60 -4.91 -9.63
N PRO A 223 -3.60 -4.23 -10.20
CA PRO A 223 -4.46 -4.84 -11.21
C PRO A 223 -3.66 -5.44 -12.39
N CYS A 224 -2.62 -4.75 -12.86
CA CYS A 224 -1.70 -5.28 -13.88
C CYS A 224 -0.88 -6.45 -13.34
N CYS A 225 -0.32 -6.34 -12.12
CA CYS A 225 0.46 -7.42 -11.52
C CYS A 225 -0.36 -8.71 -11.32
N VAL A 226 -1.63 -8.60 -10.95
CA VAL A 226 -2.57 -9.73 -10.86
C VAL A 226 -2.82 -10.34 -12.24
N GLN A 227 -3.03 -9.51 -13.27
CA GLN A 227 -3.19 -9.95 -14.66
C GLN A 227 -1.96 -10.72 -15.16
N GLU A 228 -0.76 -10.25 -14.81
CA GLU A 228 0.53 -10.87 -15.15
C GLU A 228 0.90 -12.08 -14.27
N ARG A 229 0.01 -12.43 -13.31
CA ARG A 229 0.15 -13.55 -12.36
C ARG A 229 1.36 -13.42 -11.43
N VAL A 230 1.63 -12.20 -10.96
CA VAL A 230 2.57 -11.93 -9.88
C VAL A 230 1.93 -12.39 -8.55
N PRO A 231 2.60 -13.21 -7.71
CA PRO A 231 2.09 -13.64 -6.41
C PRO A 231 1.77 -12.46 -5.47
N ASP A 232 0.80 -12.63 -4.57
CA ASP A 232 0.36 -11.60 -3.61
C ASP A 232 1.53 -11.01 -2.80
N ILE A 233 2.42 -11.84 -2.25
CA ILE A 233 3.60 -11.40 -1.49
C ILE A 233 4.63 -10.60 -2.33
N CYS A 234 4.51 -10.65 -3.67
CA CYS A 234 5.35 -9.90 -4.59
C CYS A 234 4.63 -8.68 -5.20
N GLN A 235 3.35 -8.47 -4.86
CA GLN A 235 2.56 -7.34 -5.32
C GLN A 235 2.80 -6.07 -4.52
N ASP A 236 3.45 -6.16 -3.35
CA ASP A 236 3.85 -5.01 -2.52
C ASP A 236 4.64 -3.98 -3.35
N VAL A 237 5.56 -4.47 -4.20
CA VAL A 237 6.35 -3.63 -5.12
C VAL A 237 5.45 -2.87 -6.10
N CYS A 238 4.33 -3.46 -6.51
CA CYS A 238 3.34 -2.83 -7.38
C CYS A 238 2.51 -1.73 -6.69
N ARG A 239 2.64 -1.57 -5.36
CA ARG A 239 2.08 -0.47 -4.57
C ARG A 239 3.15 0.45 -3.99
N GLY A 240 4.43 0.21 -4.27
CA GLY A 240 5.52 0.99 -3.69
C GLY A 240 5.94 0.53 -2.31
N GLU A 241 5.57 -0.68 -1.91
CA GLU A 241 5.96 -1.30 -0.64
C GLU A 241 7.09 -2.33 -0.88
N PHE A 242 8.03 -2.42 0.04
CA PHE A 242 9.14 -3.38 -0.04
C PHE A 242 9.51 -3.89 1.33
N THR A 243 9.41 -5.22 1.51
CA THR A 243 9.81 -5.90 2.73
C THR A 243 11.28 -6.34 2.61
N PRO A 244 12.22 -5.76 3.39
CA PRO A 244 13.62 -6.14 3.30
C PRO A 244 13.85 -7.56 3.82
N VAL A 245 14.72 -8.32 3.15
CA VAL A 245 15.19 -9.63 3.61
C VAL A 245 16.12 -9.44 4.82
N THR A 246 15.65 -9.79 6.01
CA THR A 246 16.42 -9.79 7.26
C THR A 246 16.88 -11.20 7.61
N ASP A 247 17.63 -11.38 8.70
CA ASP A 247 17.95 -12.74 9.19
C ASP A 247 16.71 -13.47 9.76
N ASN A 248 15.54 -12.83 9.81
CA ASN A 248 14.28 -13.49 10.20
C ASN A 248 13.73 -14.33 9.04
N ILE A 249 13.40 -15.59 9.32
CA ILE A 249 12.88 -16.56 8.37
C ILE A 249 11.63 -16.09 7.61
N LYS A 250 10.76 -15.26 8.22
CA LYS A 250 9.56 -14.69 7.59
C LYS A 250 9.87 -13.80 6.40
N THR A 251 11.02 -13.12 6.44
CA THR A 251 11.44 -12.20 5.39
C THR A 251 12.20 -12.88 4.24
N HIS A 252 12.43 -14.20 4.32
CA HIS A 252 13.13 -14.98 3.30
C HIS A 252 12.16 -15.60 2.28
N TYR A 253 11.86 -14.84 1.23
CA TYR A 253 11.12 -15.27 0.04
C TYR A 253 11.72 -14.63 -1.22
N SER A 254 11.40 -15.16 -2.42
CA SER A 254 11.97 -14.67 -3.68
C SER A 254 10.90 -14.23 -4.68
N CYS A 255 11.01 -12.97 -5.13
CA CYS A 255 10.19 -12.39 -6.20
C CYS A 255 10.96 -12.18 -7.50
N ALA A 256 12.21 -12.65 -7.59
CA ALA A 256 13.11 -12.37 -8.72
C ALA A 256 12.54 -12.83 -10.07
N SER A 257 11.85 -13.98 -10.11
CA SER A 257 11.22 -14.50 -11.34
C SER A 257 10.03 -13.69 -11.85
N TYR A 258 9.53 -12.73 -11.06
CA TYR A 258 8.40 -11.87 -11.40
C TYR A 258 8.79 -10.40 -11.59
N MET A 259 10.06 -10.05 -11.33
CA MET A 259 10.55 -8.67 -11.34
C MET A 259 10.33 -7.96 -12.69
N GLU A 260 10.64 -8.62 -13.81
CA GLU A 260 10.44 -8.04 -15.15
C GLU A 260 8.96 -7.70 -15.42
N LYS A 261 8.04 -8.56 -14.97
CA LYS A 261 6.60 -8.36 -15.10
C LYS A 261 6.11 -7.21 -14.23
N THR A 262 6.60 -7.14 -13.00
CA THR A 262 6.30 -6.05 -12.06
C THR A 262 6.78 -4.70 -12.62
N LEU A 263 8.01 -4.63 -13.15
CA LEU A 263 8.55 -3.41 -13.76
C LEU A 263 7.76 -2.99 -15.01
N ALA A 264 7.34 -3.94 -15.85
CA ALA A 264 6.49 -3.64 -17.01
C ALA A 264 5.16 -3.00 -16.59
N CYS A 265 4.52 -3.53 -15.54
CA CYS A 265 3.29 -2.97 -14.98
C CYS A 265 3.49 -1.56 -14.39
N ILE A 266 4.66 -1.31 -13.79
CA ILE A 266 5.02 0.02 -13.28
C ILE A 266 5.15 1.01 -14.46
N VAL A 267 6.00 0.70 -15.44
CA VAL A 267 6.22 1.51 -16.66
C VAL A 267 4.93 1.87 -17.37
N GLU A 268 4.06 0.87 -17.61
CA GLU A 268 2.76 1.09 -18.25
C GLU A 268 1.85 1.98 -17.40
N GLY A 269 1.83 1.78 -16.08
CA GLY A 269 1.00 2.58 -15.19
C GLY A 269 1.43 4.04 -15.06
N ILE A 270 2.70 4.38 -15.29
CA ILE A 270 3.17 5.78 -15.24
C ILE A 270 2.61 6.62 -16.40
N GLU A 271 2.34 6.02 -17.55
CA GLU A 271 1.68 6.76 -18.63
C GLU A 271 0.17 6.76 -18.45
N LEU A 272 -0.39 5.70 -17.88
CA LEU A 272 -1.82 5.44 -17.93
C LEU A 272 -2.59 5.79 -16.65
N LEU A 273 -2.00 5.72 -15.47
CA LEU A 273 -2.72 5.85 -14.20
C LEU A 273 -2.62 7.27 -13.63
N PRO A 274 -3.66 7.78 -12.97
CA PRO A 274 -3.61 9.04 -12.23
C PRO A 274 -2.81 8.88 -10.94
N SER A 275 -2.17 9.95 -10.48
CA SER A 275 -1.61 10.02 -9.12
C SER A 275 -2.72 10.17 -8.07
N PRO A 276 -2.46 10.03 -6.77
CA PRO A 276 -3.48 10.20 -5.75
C PRO A 276 -3.89 11.68 -5.61
N PRO A 277 -5.13 11.96 -5.19
CA PRO A 277 -5.53 13.31 -4.81
C PRO A 277 -4.68 13.85 -3.65
N GLU A 278 -4.39 15.15 -3.67
CA GLU A 278 -3.62 15.85 -2.64
C GLU A 278 -4.55 16.63 -1.71
N ASP A 279 -3.99 17.19 -0.62
CA ASP A 279 -4.70 18.08 0.33
C ASP A 279 -6.09 17.58 0.77
N VAL A 280 -6.18 16.29 1.09
CA VAL A 280 -7.41 15.70 1.62
C VAL A 280 -7.70 16.28 3.01
N GLU A 281 -8.83 16.95 3.13
CA GLU A 281 -9.35 17.56 4.34
C GLU A 281 -10.73 16.98 4.67
N VAL A 282 -11.01 16.77 5.96
CA VAL A 282 -12.31 16.26 6.43
C VAL A 282 -12.87 17.14 7.52
N ASP A 283 -14.02 17.72 7.23
CA ASP A 283 -14.75 18.67 8.05
C ASP A 283 -16.03 18.03 8.60
N PRO A 284 -16.18 17.87 9.92
CA PRO A 284 -17.43 17.36 10.48
C PRO A 284 -18.53 18.42 10.39
N LEU A 285 -19.66 18.08 9.75
CA LEU A 285 -20.78 19.00 9.54
C LEU A 285 -21.83 18.91 10.65
N ASN A 286 -22.16 17.69 11.10
CA ASN A 286 -23.08 17.43 12.21
C ASN A 286 -22.88 16.02 12.76
N GLU A 287 -23.83 15.53 13.56
CA GLU A 287 -23.77 14.19 14.14
C GLU A 287 -23.82 13.03 13.13
N LYS A 288 -24.15 13.25 11.86
CA LYS A 288 -24.26 12.19 10.85
C LYS A 288 -23.59 12.52 9.53
N GLN A 289 -22.88 13.64 9.45
CA GLN A 289 -22.33 14.14 8.20
C GLN A 289 -20.89 14.62 8.35
N LEU A 290 -20.06 14.23 7.39
CA LEU A 290 -18.70 14.71 7.20
C LEU A 290 -18.58 15.28 5.78
N ASN A 291 -17.94 16.43 5.62
CA ASN A 291 -17.54 16.97 4.33
C ASN A 291 -16.09 16.59 4.06
N VAL A 292 -15.85 15.88 2.98
CA VAL A 292 -14.51 15.48 2.54
C VAL A 292 -14.16 16.36 1.33
N SER A 293 -13.03 17.05 1.36
CA SER A 293 -12.52 17.85 0.24
C SER A 293 -11.07 17.50 -0.08
N TRP A 294 -10.64 17.74 -1.31
CA TRP A 294 -9.29 17.41 -1.79
C TRP A 294 -8.88 18.31 -2.95
N SER A 295 -7.59 18.32 -3.30
CA SER A 295 -7.09 18.86 -4.56
C SER A 295 -6.99 17.76 -5.63
N PRO A 296 -7.25 18.05 -6.93
CA PRO A 296 -7.09 17.07 -7.99
C PRO A 296 -5.66 16.51 -8.06
N PRO A 297 -5.47 15.29 -8.59
CA PRO A 297 -4.14 14.69 -8.68
C PRO A 297 -3.23 15.47 -9.63
N VAL A 298 -1.93 15.50 -9.33
CA VAL A 298 -0.92 16.22 -10.12
C VAL A 298 -0.69 15.57 -11.49
N GLU A 299 -0.56 14.24 -11.52
CA GLU A 299 -0.27 13.50 -12.75
C GLU A 299 -1.55 12.91 -13.34
N ASN A 300 -1.69 13.02 -14.65
CA ASN A 300 -2.83 12.48 -15.42
C ASN A 300 -4.21 12.98 -14.92
N THR A 301 -4.29 14.22 -14.41
CA THR A 301 -5.52 14.85 -13.89
C THR A 301 -6.68 14.81 -14.87
N ASP A 302 -6.43 15.15 -16.14
CA ASP A 302 -7.46 15.22 -17.18
C ASP A 302 -8.02 13.84 -17.56
N SER A 303 -7.33 12.76 -17.19
CA SER A 303 -7.79 11.39 -17.44
C SER A 303 -8.79 10.91 -16.40
N VAL A 304 -8.90 11.59 -15.25
CA VAL A 304 -9.74 11.15 -14.13
C VAL A 304 -11.22 11.17 -14.51
N ILE A 305 -11.88 10.02 -14.36
CA ILE A 305 -13.31 9.85 -14.65
C ILE A 305 -14.17 9.77 -13.40
N GLU A 306 -13.59 9.39 -12.26
CA GLU A 306 -14.26 9.37 -10.96
C GLU A 306 -13.25 9.41 -9.81
N TYR A 307 -13.68 9.93 -8.67
CA TYR A 307 -13.02 9.75 -7.38
C TYR A 307 -13.81 8.74 -6.55
N VAL A 308 -13.13 7.93 -5.75
CA VAL A 308 -13.75 7.02 -4.79
C VAL A 308 -13.34 7.45 -3.39
N VAL A 309 -14.32 7.82 -2.57
CA VAL A 309 -14.15 8.14 -1.15
C VAL A 309 -14.49 6.89 -0.35
N ASN A 310 -13.49 6.31 0.30
CA ASN A 310 -13.66 5.18 1.21
C ASN A 310 -13.76 5.70 2.63
N VAL A 311 -14.79 5.28 3.35
CA VAL A 311 -15.11 5.71 4.72
C VAL A 311 -15.28 4.46 5.57
N THR A 312 -14.31 4.21 6.44
CA THR A 312 -14.29 3.04 7.32
C THR A 312 -14.62 3.48 8.74
N THR A 313 -15.64 2.91 9.39
CA THR A 313 -15.82 3.16 10.83
C THR A 313 -14.69 2.52 11.59
N LEU A 314 -14.08 3.27 12.51
CA LEU A 314 -13.16 2.69 13.47
C LEU A 314 -13.90 2.47 14.81
N ARG A 315 -13.68 1.30 15.43
CA ARG A 315 -14.28 0.95 16.75
C ARG A 315 -13.46 1.53 17.92
N SER A 316 -12.15 1.64 17.71
CA SER A 316 -11.11 2.31 18.51
C SER A 316 -10.16 3.01 17.54
N PHE A 317 -9.31 3.92 18.00
CA PHE A 317 -8.45 4.70 17.10
C PHE A 317 -7.41 3.85 16.35
N ASP A 318 -7.07 2.66 16.87
CA ASP A 318 -6.12 1.75 16.23
C ASP A 318 -6.77 0.41 15.83
N ALA A 319 -7.35 0.39 14.63
CA ALA A 319 -7.75 -0.85 13.99
C ALA A 319 -6.55 -1.64 13.41
N HIS A 320 -5.35 -1.06 13.37
CA HIS A 320 -4.13 -1.74 12.91
C HIS A 320 -3.44 -2.56 14.01
N LEU A 321 -3.81 -2.35 15.27
CA LEU A 321 -3.35 -3.15 16.41
C LEU A 321 -4.33 -4.29 16.75
N ILE A 322 -5.58 -4.20 16.30
CA ILE A 322 -6.59 -5.23 16.58
C ILE A 322 -6.59 -6.31 15.48
N ASP A 323 -6.11 -7.50 15.84
CA ASP A 323 -6.28 -8.73 15.06
C ASP A 323 -7.78 -8.93 14.70
N PRO A 324 -8.15 -9.23 13.44
CA PRO A 324 -9.54 -9.48 13.01
C PRO A 324 -10.34 -10.50 13.85
N SER A 325 -9.71 -11.23 14.76
CA SER A 325 -10.30 -12.19 15.70
C SER A 325 -11.05 -11.57 16.90
N GLU A 326 -10.80 -10.31 17.27
CA GLU A 326 -11.48 -9.63 18.41
C GLU A 326 -12.86 -9.03 18.06
N SER A 327 -13.42 -9.36 16.90
CA SER A 327 -14.80 -9.00 16.53
C SER A 327 -15.89 -9.72 17.36
N SER A 328 -15.53 -10.46 18.42
CA SER A 328 -16.40 -11.40 19.13
C SER A 328 -16.69 -11.05 20.60
N ILE A 329 -16.90 -9.78 20.95
CA ILE A 329 -17.54 -9.43 22.24
C ILE A 329 -19.07 -9.43 22.09
N LYS A 330 -19.64 -10.58 22.45
CA LYS A 330 -21.01 -10.87 22.97
C LYS A 330 -22.18 -10.01 22.46
N ASN A 331 -22.92 -10.61 21.53
CA ASN A 331 -24.37 -10.56 21.33
C ASN A 331 -25.16 -9.58 22.23
N ASN A 332 -25.45 -8.41 21.68
CA ASN A 332 -26.82 -7.92 21.65
C ASN A 332 -27.21 -7.66 20.20
N ASP A 333 -28.35 -8.20 19.84
CA ASP A 333 -28.96 -8.28 18.52
C ASP A 333 -29.20 -6.85 17.96
N THR A 334 -28.23 -6.30 17.20
CA THR A 334 -28.36 -5.25 16.13
C THR A 334 -27.03 -4.56 15.76
N MET A 335 -25.90 -5.25 15.61
CA MET A 335 -24.69 -4.65 15.02
C MET A 335 -24.34 -5.33 13.70
N LYS A 336 -24.71 -4.67 12.60
CA LYS A 336 -24.19 -4.96 11.27
C LYS A 336 -22.66 -4.94 11.35
N THR A 337 -22.02 -6.01 10.90
CA THR A 337 -20.61 -6.03 10.49
C THR A 337 -20.34 -4.78 9.68
N VAL A 338 -19.50 -3.86 10.18
CA VAL A 338 -19.36 -2.55 9.54
C VAL A 338 -18.40 -2.70 8.36
N LEU A 339 -18.98 -2.90 7.18
CA LEU A 339 -18.26 -2.86 5.92
C LEU A 339 -17.81 -1.41 5.64
N PRO A 340 -16.61 -1.22 5.06
CA PRO A 340 -16.19 0.10 4.59
C PRO A 340 -17.21 0.63 3.58
N MET A 341 -17.64 1.87 3.79
CA MET A 341 -18.59 2.55 2.91
C MET A 341 -17.82 3.21 1.78
N THR A 342 -18.23 2.97 0.54
CA THR A 342 -17.53 3.48 -0.64
C THR A 342 -18.46 4.37 -1.45
N TYR A 343 -17.99 5.58 -1.78
CA TYR A 343 -18.77 6.59 -2.49
C TYR A 343 -18.05 7.01 -3.76
N LYS A 344 -18.74 6.88 -4.90
CA LYS A 344 -18.25 7.35 -6.21
C LYS A 344 -18.63 8.81 -6.40
N VAL A 345 -17.64 9.63 -6.71
CA VAL A 345 -17.76 11.08 -6.89
C VAL A 345 -17.33 11.43 -8.32
N PRO A 346 -18.14 12.19 -9.07
CA PRO A 346 -17.78 12.63 -10.42
C PRO A 346 -16.48 13.47 -10.45
N PRO A 347 -15.76 13.52 -11.59
CA PRO A 347 -14.44 14.13 -11.66
C PRO A 347 -14.48 15.66 -11.60
N ASN A 348 -15.65 16.26 -11.83
CA ASN A 348 -15.87 17.70 -11.74
C ASN A 348 -16.11 18.20 -10.30
N LYS A 349 -16.05 17.31 -9.31
CA LYS A 349 -16.19 17.64 -7.89
C LYS A 349 -14.93 17.24 -7.14
N THR A 350 -14.44 18.17 -6.35
CA THR A 350 -13.31 18.00 -5.43
C THR A 350 -13.77 17.97 -3.97
N TYR A 351 -15.06 17.70 -3.76
CA TYR A 351 -15.64 17.55 -2.44
C TYR A 351 -16.81 16.56 -2.47
N PHE A 352 -17.08 15.96 -1.33
CA PHE A 352 -18.21 15.05 -1.11
C PHE A 352 -18.69 15.10 0.33
N VAL A 353 -20.00 15.26 0.51
CA VAL A 353 -20.64 15.19 1.83
C VAL A 353 -21.14 13.77 2.07
N VAL A 354 -20.49 13.09 3.00
CA VAL A 354 -20.88 11.78 3.50
C VAL A 354 -22.08 11.96 4.44
N ASN A 355 -23.11 11.13 4.27
CA ASN A 355 -24.36 11.19 5.05
C ASN A 355 -24.59 9.88 5.79
N ASP A 356 -25.61 9.87 6.65
CA ASP A 356 -26.09 8.68 7.37
C ASP A 356 -25.03 7.99 8.24
N LEU A 357 -24.06 8.78 8.72
CA LEU A 357 -23.04 8.30 9.64
C LEU A 357 -23.63 8.09 11.04
N LEU A 358 -22.94 7.27 11.83
CA LEU A 358 -23.27 7.06 13.23
C LEU A 358 -22.82 8.29 14.03
N PRO A 359 -23.66 8.82 14.94
CA PRO A 359 -23.27 9.88 15.85
C PRO A 359 -22.07 9.52 16.69
N PHE A 360 -21.20 10.51 16.91
CA PHE A 360 -20.03 10.38 17.77
C PHE A 360 -19.18 9.14 17.45
N THR A 361 -19.06 8.83 16.16
CA THR A 361 -18.33 7.68 15.65
C THR A 361 -17.16 8.14 14.81
N MET A 362 -16.01 7.50 15.02
CA MET A 362 -14.79 7.75 14.29
C MET A 362 -14.83 7.10 12.93
N TYR A 363 -14.34 7.85 11.94
CA TYR A 363 -14.17 7.38 10.59
C TYR A 363 -12.73 7.61 10.13
N GLU A 364 -12.20 6.64 9.41
CA GLU A 364 -11.02 6.79 8.57
C GLU A 364 -11.47 6.99 7.13
N ILE A 365 -10.98 8.06 6.50
CA ILE A 365 -11.36 8.47 5.16
C ILE A 365 -10.12 8.49 4.27
N THR A 366 -10.23 7.85 3.11
CA THR A 366 -9.25 7.95 2.02
C THR A 366 -9.95 8.30 0.71
N VAL A 367 -9.25 9.02 -0.17
CA VAL A 367 -9.74 9.35 -1.50
C VAL A 367 -8.82 8.73 -2.54
N THR A 368 -9.38 8.06 -3.53
CA THR A 368 -8.66 7.42 -4.63
C THR A 368 -9.15 7.98 -5.95
N SER A 369 -8.25 8.30 -6.88
CA SER A 369 -8.60 8.74 -8.22
C SER A 369 -8.68 7.55 -9.17
N TYR A 370 -9.61 7.58 -10.13
CA TYR A 370 -9.81 6.51 -11.11
C TYR A 370 -9.91 7.09 -12.51
N ASN A 371 -9.36 6.37 -13.47
CA ASN A 371 -9.59 6.57 -14.90
C ASN A 371 -9.96 5.26 -15.58
N ILE A 372 -9.98 5.25 -16.91
CA ILE A 372 -10.34 4.08 -17.72
C ILE A 372 -9.33 2.93 -17.62
N HIS A 373 -8.09 3.21 -17.19
CA HIS A 373 -6.99 2.25 -17.12
C HIS A 373 -6.81 1.66 -15.72
N GLY A 374 -7.19 2.39 -14.67
CA GLY A 374 -7.10 1.92 -13.30
C GLY A 374 -7.25 3.03 -12.28
N SER A 375 -6.54 2.90 -11.16
CA SER A 375 -6.64 3.82 -10.03
C SER A 375 -5.26 4.30 -9.57
N SER A 376 -5.25 5.40 -8.83
CA SER A 376 -4.14 5.71 -7.93
C SER A 376 -4.11 4.74 -6.74
N LEU A 377 -3.08 4.84 -5.91
CA LEU A 377 -3.17 4.41 -4.51
C LEU A 377 -4.11 5.35 -3.74
N PRO A 378 -4.61 4.95 -2.56
CA PRO A 378 -5.36 5.85 -1.71
C PRO A 378 -4.50 7.05 -1.29
N SER A 379 -5.14 8.21 -1.08
CA SER A 379 -4.54 9.33 -0.36
C SER A 379 -4.06 8.89 1.03
N TYR A 380 -3.32 9.76 1.71
CA TYR A 380 -3.13 9.60 3.14
C TYR A 380 -4.52 9.51 3.83
N ALA A 381 -4.60 8.63 4.82
CA ALA A 381 -5.82 8.43 5.58
C ALA A 381 -6.02 9.61 6.53
N ILE A 382 -7.21 10.22 6.48
CA ILE A 382 -7.62 11.23 7.45
C ILE A 382 -8.66 10.64 8.37
N ARG A 383 -8.41 10.74 9.67
CA ARG A 383 -9.34 10.35 10.71
C ARG A 383 -10.20 11.55 11.08
N SER A 384 -11.51 11.36 11.16
CA SER A 384 -12.44 12.41 11.56
C SER A 384 -13.57 11.84 12.41
N LEU A 385 -13.98 12.63 13.41
CA LEU A 385 -15.04 12.28 14.35
C LEU A 385 -16.30 13.07 14.02
N THR A 386 -17.41 12.37 13.80
CA THR A 386 -18.73 13.01 13.67
C THR A 386 -19.10 13.76 14.95
N LEU A 387 -19.87 14.85 14.82
CA LEU A 387 -20.20 15.67 15.99
C LEU A 387 -21.12 14.92 16.98
N THR A 388 -21.21 15.45 18.20
CA THR A 388 -22.16 14.93 19.19
C THR A 388 -23.60 15.24 18.76
N PRO A 389 -24.59 14.37 19.07
CA PRO A 389 -25.99 14.58 18.69
C PRO A 389 -26.50 16.00 19.00
N GLY A 390 -27.00 16.70 17.99
CA GLY A 390 -27.54 18.06 18.13
C GLY A 390 -26.52 19.19 18.02
N LYS A 391 -25.25 18.90 17.70
CA LYS A 391 -24.25 19.91 17.32
C LYS A 391 -24.07 19.95 15.80
N MET A 392 -24.11 21.14 15.21
CA MET A 392 -23.78 21.40 13.80
C MET A 392 -22.57 22.32 13.69
N LYS A 393 -21.80 22.18 12.61
CA LYS A 393 -20.75 23.14 12.23
C LYS A 393 -21.40 24.50 11.99
N SER A 394 -20.97 25.52 12.73
CA SER A 394 -21.50 26.88 12.61
C SER A 394 -21.01 27.49 11.29
N THR A 395 -21.91 27.72 10.33
CA THR A 395 -21.55 28.26 8.99
C THR A 395 -21.65 29.78 8.87
N ASP A 396 -22.35 30.44 9.79
CA ASP A 396 -22.49 31.89 9.80
C ASP A 396 -21.79 32.47 11.03
N VAL A 397 -20.59 33.00 10.85
CA VAL A 397 -19.90 33.79 11.88
C VAL A 397 -20.56 35.15 11.91
N ALA A 398 -21.21 35.49 13.02
CA ALA A 398 -21.81 36.80 13.20
C ALA A 398 -20.72 37.88 13.20
N ALA A 399 -21.04 39.06 12.66
CA ALA A 399 -20.12 40.19 12.66
C ALA A 399 -19.76 40.57 14.09
N ALA A 400 -18.46 40.65 14.39
CA ALA A 400 -17.99 41.05 15.71
C ALA A 400 -18.42 42.50 16.02
N PRO A 401 -18.58 42.86 17.31
CA PRO A 401 -18.95 44.22 17.70
C PRO A 401 -17.94 45.25 17.16
N LYS A 402 -18.45 46.36 16.61
CA LYS A 402 -17.60 47.40 16.02
C LYS A 402 -16.67 48.03 17.07
N LEU A 403 -15.44 48.28 16.66
CA LEU A 403 -14.44 48.99 17.46
C LEU A 403 -14.84 50.45 17.74
N PRO A 404 -14.41 51.02 18.88
CA PRO A 404 -14.59 52.43 19.16
C PRO A 404 -13.83 53.31 18.15
N ASP A 405 -14.34 54.51 17.88
CA ASP A 405 -13.73 55.47 16.94
C ASP A 405 -12.50 56.18 17.56
N VAL A 406 -11.43 55.41 17.75
CA VAL A 406 -10.13 55.91 18.26
C VAL A 406 -9.54 56.94 17.29
N ARG A 407 -9.72 56.74 15.99
CA ARG A 407 -9.21 57.63 14.94
C ARG A 407 -9.85 59.00 15.03
N GLY A 408 -11.17 59.06 15.16
CA GLY A 408 -11.93 60.28 15.39
C GLY A 408 -11.52 60.99 16.68
N CYS A 409 -11.33 60.24 17.77
CA CYS A 409 -10.83 60.78 19.04
C CYS A 409 -9.48 61.48 18.87
N CYS A 410 -8.50 60.83 18.23
CA CYS A 410 -7.18 61.41 17.99
C CYS A 410 -7.23 62.70 17.16
N VAL A 411 -7.97 62.70 16.05
CA VAL A 411 -8.07 63.87 15.17
C VAL A 411 -8.74 65.04 15.90
N ALA A 412 -9.81 64.77 16.64
CA ALA A 412 -10.51 65.79 17.44
C ALA A 412 -9.64 66.34 18.58
N ALA A 413 -8.76 65.50 19.14
CA ALA A 413 -7.84 65.87 20.22
C ALA A 413 -6.49 66.46 19.72
N GLY A 414 -6.36 66.74 18.42
CA GLY A 414 -5.25 67.53 17.86
C GLY A 414 -4.08 66.74 17.27
N VAL A 415 -4.23 65.44 17.02
CA VAL A 415 -3.25 64.64 16.28
C VAL A 415 -3.42 64.92 14.78
N ASN A 416 -2.53 65.75 14.22
CA ASN A 416 -2.62 66.23 12.83
C ASN A 416 -1.60 65.57 11.87
N HIS A 417 -0.67 64.78 12.38
CA HIS A 417 0.32 64.07 11.57
C HIS A 417 -0.26 62.76 11.02
N TYR A 418 -0.40 62.66 9.70
CA TYR A 418 -1.00 61.49 9.02
C TYR A 418 -0.39 60.16 9.46
N GLY A 419 0.95 60.09 9.53
CA GLY A 419 1.65 58.88 9.98
C GLY A 419 1.36 58.49 11.43
N CYS A 420 1.03 59.45 12.29
CA CYS A 420 0.69 59.16 13.69
C CYS A 420 -0.78 58.74 13.84
N VAL A 421 -1.68 59.36 13.08
CA VAL A 421 -3.10 58.98 13.04
C VAL A 421 -3.26 57.57 12.45
N ASP A 422 -2.50 57.23 11.41
CA ASP A 422 -2.65 55.92 10.77
C ASP A 422 -1.98 54.77 11.55
N LYS A 423 -0.84 55.03 12.20
CA LYS A 423 -0.07 53.98 12.88
C LYS A 423 -0.36 53.81 14.37
N LEU A 424 -0.82 54.86 15.06
CA LEU A 424 -1.02 54.82 16.52
C LEU A 424 -2.46 55.06 16.96
N CYS A 425 -3.33 55.60 16.10
CA CYS A 425 -4.74 55.87 16.44
C CYS A 425 -5.71 54.82 15.89
N ASP A 426 -5.21 53.60 15.72
CA ASP A 426 -5.99 52.43 15.30
C ASP A 426 -5.50 51.18 16.06
N PRO A 427 -6.33 50.59 16.93
CA PRO A 427 -5.92 49.46 17.78
C PRO A 427 -5.58 48.20 16.98
N THR A 428 -6.13 47.99 15.77
CA THR A 428 -5.84 46.79 14.96
C THR A 428 -4.61 46.99 14.08
N LYS A 429 -4.40 48.19 13.53
CA LYS A 429 -3.20 48.49 12.72
C LYS A 429 -1.90 48.62 13.53
N THR A 430 -2.01 48.95 14.81
CA THR A 430 -0.90 48.95 15.78
C THR A 430 -0.22 47.56 15.85
N PHE A 431 -0.93 46.49 15.45
CA PHE A 431 -0.45 45.11 15.37
C PHE A 431 0.06 44.72 13.96
N GLU A 432 -0.64 45.12 12.89
CA GLU A 432 -0.27 44.74 11.50
C GLU A 432 0.96 45.49 10.97
N ILE A 433 1.14 46.74 11.40
CA ILE A 433 2.27 47.57 11.00
C ILE A 433 3.32 47.45 12.10
N ALA A 434 4.49 46.89 11.79
CA ALA A 434 5.62 46.81 12.72
C ALA A 434 6.02 48.21 13.20
N LEU A 435 5.40 48.67 14.29
CA LEU A 435 5.62 49.97 14.91
C LEU A 435 7.09 50.10 15.29
N GLN A 436 7.80 50.96 14.56
CA GLN A 436 9.22 51.16 14.79
C GLN A 436 9.44 52.17 15.92
N VAL A 437 10.61 52.10 16.54
CA VAL A 437 11.04 53.10 17.53
C VAL A 437 10.99 54.52 16.91
N THR A 438 11.33 54.64 15.63
CA THR A 438 11.27 55.90 14.86
C THR A 438 9.85 56.46 14.78
N ASP A 439 8.83 55.62 14.61
CA ASP A 439 7.43 56.06 14.57
C ASP A 439 6.98 56.60 15.94
N LEU A 440 7.35 55.92 17.03
CA LEU A 440 7.09 56.40 18.39
C LEU A 440 7.85 57.70 18.70
N MET A 441 9.06 57.88 18.18
CA MET A 441 9.82 59.12 18.34
C MET A 441 9.17 60.30 17.58
N ILE A 442 8.71 60.07 16.35
CA ILE A 442 8.01 61.08 15.54
C ILE A 442 6.68 61.46 16.20
N CYS A 443 5.99 60.48 16.77
CA CYS A 443 4.66 60.67 17.36
C CYS A 443 4.66 60.95 18.87
N ALA A 444 5.83 61.01 19.51
CA ALA A 444 5.98 61.28 20.94
C ALA A 444 5.22 62.52 21.44
N PRO A 445 5.15 63.65 20.70
CA PRO A 445 4.39 64.82 21.14
C PRO A 445 2.88 64.57 21.33
N TRP A 446 2.33 63.59 20.62
CA TRP A 446 0.89 63.25 20.67
C TRP A 446 0.60 62.01 21.50
N ALA A 447 1.61 61.38 22.09
CA ALA A 447 1.47 60.08 22.74
C ALA A 447 0.42 60.05 23.85
N GLY A 448 0.39 61.08 24.71
CA GLY A 448 -0.64 61.16 25.76
C GLY A 448 -2.06 61.18 25.22
N VAL A 449 -2.29 61.90 24.11
CA VAL A 449 -3.58 61.92 23.42
C VAL A 449 -3.88 60.56 22.79
N THR A 450 -2.91 59.98 22.10
CA THR A 450 -3.10 58.71 21.38
C THR A 450 -3.38 57.55 22.34
N PHE A 451 -2.57 57.36 23.37
CA PHE A 451 -2.76 56.31 24.36
C PHE A 451 -4.00 56.58 25.24
N GLY A 452 -4.36 57.84 25.48
CA GLY A 452 -5.63 58.21 26.12
C GLY A 452 -6.85 57.81 25.28
N CYS A 453 -6.83 58.08 23.97
CA CYS A 453 -7.88 57.65 23.04
C CYS A 453 -7.95 56.12 22.91
N LEU A 454 -6.81 55.43 22.89
CA LEU A 454 -6.74 53.96 22.91
C LEU A 454 -7.24 53.35 24.23
N ALA A 455 -7.08 54.02 25.35
CA ALA A 455 -7.67 53.54 26.60
C ALA A 455 -9.21 53.63 26.58
N ASN A 456 -9.77 54.53 25.76
CA ASN A 456 -11.20 54.79 25.62
C ASN A 456 -11.91 55.00 26.97
N GLY A 457 -11.23 55.68 27.90
CA GLY A 457 -11.73 55.94 29.26
C GLY A 457 -11.75 54.73 30.20
N MET A 458 -11.14 53.60 29.81
CA MET A 458 -11.03 52.39 30.62
C MET A 458 -9.60 52.16 31.09
N ASP A 459 -9.45 51.64 32.31
CA ASP A 459 -8.15 51.27 32.86
C ASP A 459 -7.83 49.79 32.58
N HIS A 460 -6.96 49.54 31.59
CA HIS A 460 -6.57 48.18 31.18
C HIS A 460 -5.40 47.62 32.00
N THR A 461 -4.91 48.35 33.01
CA THR A 461 -3.77 47.97 33.85
C THR A 461 -3.87 46.55 34.45
N PRO A 462 -5.02 46.09 34.96
CA PRO A 462 -5.14 44.73 35.51
C PRO A 462 -4.84 43.63 34.46
N CYS A 463 -5.36 43.80 33.24
CA CYS A 463 -5.10 42.87 32.15
C CYS A 463 -3.63 42.92 31.75
N CYS A 464 -3.08 44.11 31.55
CA CYS A 464 -1.67 44.28 31.17
C CYS A 464 -0.71 43.63 32.16
N ARG A 465 -0.96 43.81 33.47
CA ARG A 465 -0.15 43.17 34.52
C ARG A 465 -0.26 41.64 34.45
N SER A 466 -1.46 41.09 34.25
CA SER A 466 -1.66 39.63 34.12
C SER A 466 -0.97 39.01 32.90
N LYS A 467 -0.83 39.78 31.81
CA LYS A 467 -0.13 39.39 30.59
C LYS A 467 1.38 39.71 30.64
N GLY A 468 1.91 40.10 31.80
CA GLY A 468 3.35 40.23 32.04
C GLY A 468 3.98 41.53 31.55
N LEU A 469 3.21 42.61 31.35
CA LEU A 469 3.79 43.90 31.02
C LEU A 469 4.61 44.45 32.20
N PRO A 470 5.84 44.98 31.96
CA PRO A 470 6.63 45.63 32.99
C PRO A 470 5.88 46.81 33.63
N GLU A 471 6.12 47.09 34.92
CA GLU A 471 5.48 48.19 35.64
C GLU A 471 5.68 49.56 34.95
N SER A 472 6.81 49.77 34.26
CA SER A 472 7.06 50.98 33.47
C SER A 472 6.15 51.14 32.25
N CYS A 473 5.51 50.07 31.79
CA CYS A 473 4.63 50.06 30.61
C CYS A 473 3.15 50.22 30.98
N LEU A 474 2.77 49.99 32.25
CA LEU A 474 1.38 50.07 32.70
C LEU A 474 0.70 51.44 32.51
N PRO A 475 1.40 52.59 32.59
CA PRO A 475 0.78 53.89 32.29
C PRO A 475 0.16 53.95 30.88
N LEU A 476 0.72 53.23 29.90
CA LEU A 476 0.17 53.11 28.55
C LEU A 476 -1.21 52.42 28.56
N CYS A 477 -1.40 51.42 29.43
CA CYS A 477 -2.65 50.66 29.57
C CYS A 477 -3.79 51.46 30.20
N SER A 478 -3.46 52.41 31.07
CA SER A 478 -4.45 53.32 31.67
C SER A 478 -4.76 54.55 30.79
N GLY A 479 -3.97 54.77 29.73
CA GLY A 479 -3.99 56.00 28.93
C GLY A 479 -3.46 57.24 29.65
N ASN A 480 -3.01 57.12 30.90
CA ASN A 480 -2.51 58.21 31.73
C ASN A 480 -1.00 58.41 31.52
N ILE A 481 -0.61 58.80 30.31
CA ILE A 481 0.78 59.12 29.96
C ILE A 481 0.90 60.57 29.50
N THR A 482 1.86 61.31 30.03
CA THR A 482 2.09 62.72 29.69
C THR A 482 3.20 62.90 28.66
N THR A 483 4.20 62.02 28.65
CA THR A 483 5.34 62.03 27.71
C THR A 483 5.86 60.63 27.46
N LEU A 484 6.29 60.30 26.24
CA LEU A 484 7.06 59.09 25.94
C LEU A 484 8.56 59.34 26.09
N ASP A 485 9.27 58.44 26.78
CA ASP A 485 10.73 58.44 26.91
C ASP A 485 11.35 57.11 26.42
N PHE A 486 12.68 57.00 26.49
CA PHE A 486 13.40 55.78 26.11
C PHE A 486 13.04 54.53 26.94
N ASN A 487 12.51 54.68 28.15
CA ASN A 487 12.06 53.54 28.95
C ASN A 487 10.76 52.96 28.38
N HIS A 488 9.88 53.80 27.83
CA HIS A 488 8.63 53.37 27.21
C HIS A 488 8.85 52.68 25.85
N PHE A 489 9.94 52.96 25.14
CA PHE A 489 10.24 52.24 23.89
C PHE A 489 10.51 50.75 24.10
N LYS A 490 10.92 50.34 25.31
CA LYS A 490 11.06 48.92 25.67
C LYS A 490 9.71 48.19 25.70
N CYS A 491 8.60 48.92 25.78
CA CYS A 491 7.24 48.39 25.80
C CYS A 491 6.77 47.89 24.43
N LEU A 492 7.45 48.27 23.33
CA LEU A 492 7.14 47.82 21.97
C LEU A 492 7.01 46.30 21.83
N ARG A 493 7.86 45.54 22.53
CA ARG A 493 7.83 44.07 22.49
C ARG A 493 6.55 43.48 23.11
N TYR A 494 5.85 44.24 23.94
CA TYR A 494 4.62 43.83 24.62
C TYR A 494 3.37 44.38 23.96
N MET A 495 3.47 45.00 22.78
CA MET A 495 2.32 45.61 22.10
C MET A 495 1.24 44.58 21.75
N ASN A 496 1.60 43.32 21.51
CA ASN A 496 0.63 42.23 21.30
C ASN A 496 -0.26 42.03 22.55
N SER A 497 0.38 41.89 23.72
CA SER A 497 -0.32 41.75 25.01
C SER A 497 -1.12 43.01 25.38
N TYR A 498 -0.59 44.20 25.07
CA TYR A 498 -1.26 45.48 25.27
C TYR A 498 -2.54 45.59 24.43
N THR A 499 -2.44 45.37 23.12
CA THR A 499 -3.57 45.45 22.19
C THR A 499 -4.63 44.40 22.53
N ASN A 500 -4.23 43.18 22.85
CA ASN A 500 -5.17 42.14 23.32
C ASN A 500 -5.97 42.61 24.55
N CYS A 501 -5.33 43.30 25.50
CA CYS A 501 -6.01 43.89 26.65
C CYS A 501 -6.97 45.02 26.28
N LEU A 502 -6.60 45.89 25.32
CA LEU A 502 -7.51 46.93 24.82
C LEU A 502 -8.77 46.31 24.20
N LEU A 503 -8.59 45.36 23.28
CA LEU A 503 -9.68 44.69 22.57
C LEU A 503 -10.57 43.89 23.54
N ARG A 504 -9.98 43.27 24.56
CA ARG A 504 -10.72 42.65 25.66
C ARG A 504 -11.57 43.66 26.42
N GLY A 505 -11.00 44.83 26.76
CA GLY A 505 -11.72 45.89 27.45
C GLY A 505 -12.82 46.53 26.59
N TYR A 506 -12.64 46.60 25.27
CA TYR A 506 -13.69 47.01 24.33
C TYR A 506 -14.84 46.01 24.22
N GLY A 507 -14.68 44.80 24.75
CA GLY A 507 -15.70 43.75 24.68
C GLY A 507 -15.93 43.22 23.27
N VAL A 508 -14.89 43.22 22.42
CA VAL A 508 -14.96 42.74 21.03
C VAL A 508 -14.35 41.36 20.83
N LEU A 509 -13.67 40.81 21.85
CA LEU A 509 -13.05 39.48 21.82
C LEU A 509 -13.97 38.42 22.45
N PRO A 510 -13.94 37.17 21.96
CA PRO A 510 -14.75 36.10 22.52
C PRO A 510 -14.30 35.73 23.95
N GLY A 511 -15.24 35.22 24.73
CA GLY A 511 -14.93 34.73 26.08
C GLY A 511 -14.13 33.42 26.08
N ALA A 512 -13.83 32.89 27.26
CA ALA A 512 -13.16 31.60 27.38
C ALA A 512 -14.05 30.42 26.90
N PRO A 513 -13.50 29.46 26.13
CA PRO A 513 -14.18 28.22 25.82
C PRO A 513 -14.63 27.49 27.09
N SER A 514 -15.81 26.89 27.06
CA SER A 514 -16.45 26.27 28.23
C SER A 514 -16.51 24.75 28.13
N ARG A 515 -16.64 24.05 29.27
CA ARG A 515 -16.74 22.57 29.33
C ARG A 515 -15.63 21.85 28.55
N LEU A 516 -14.37 22.14 28.86
CA LEU A 516 -13.23 21.36 28.37
C LEU A 516 -13.21 19.98 29.06
N TYR A 517 -13.29 18.90 28.29
CA TYR A 517 -13.17 17.53 28.79
C TYR A 517 -12.53 16.61 27.75
N LEU A 518 -12.03 15.45 28.18
CA LEU A 518 -11.43 14.45 27.32
C LEU A 518 -12.31 13.20 27.23
N THR A 519 -12.26 12.52 26.10
CA THR A 519 -12.74 11.14 25.92
C THR A 519 -11.67 10.33 25.21
N ASN A 520 -11.73 8.99 25.31
CA ASN A 520 -10.85 8.08 24.57
C ASN A 520 -9.36 8.46 24.73
N ILE A 521 -8.87 8.43 25.97
CA ILE A 521 -7.44 8.63 26.25
C ILE A 521 -6.76 7.29 26.06
N ASP A 522 -5.72 7.24 25.25
CA ASP A 522 -5.02 6.03 24.84
C ASP A 522 -3.52 6.19 25.08
N THR A 523 -2.70 5.29 24.53
CA THR A 523 -1.24 5.29 24.69
C THR A 523 -0.59 6.48 24.01
N ASP A 524 -1.09 6.94 22.87
CA ASP A 524 -0.48 8.00 22.06
C ASP A 524 -1.46 9.09 21.57
N TYR A 525 -2.74 9.03 21.95
CA TYR A 525 -3.71 10.08 21.61
C TYR A 525 -4.75 10.33 22.71
N ALA A 526 -5.44 11.46 22.60
CA ALA A 526 -6.66 11.75 23.36
C ALA A 526 -7.64 12.65 22.60
N VAL A 527 -8.95 12.47 22.80
CA VAL A 527 -9.97 13.30 22.15
C VAL A 527 -10.41 14.44 23.05
N VAL A 528 -10.19 15.67 22.59
CA VAL A 528 -10.47 16.91 23.29
C VAL A 528 -11.82 17.49 22.89
N HIS A 529 -12.68 17.75 23.86
CA HIS A 529 -14.01 18.32 23.68
C HIS A 529 -14.14 19.65 24.39
N TRP A 530 -14.86 20.59 23.77
CA TRP A 530 -15.25 21.84 24.40
C TRP A 530 -16.58 22.35 23.87
N SER A 531 -17.07 23.40 24.51
CA SER A 531 -18.23 24.17 24.11
C SER A 531 -17.82 25.60 23.79
N PRO A 532 -18.56 26.28 22.89
CA PRO A 532 -18.30 27.67 22.59
C PRO A 532 -18.31 28.57 23.85
N PRO A 533 -17.65 29.73 23.79
CA PRO A 533 -17.69 30.71 24.86
C PRO A 533 -19.11 31.20 25.18
N ALA A 534 -19.34 31.66 26.41
CA ALA A 534 -20.63 32.28 26.77
C ALA A 534 -20.81 33.68 26.15
N ALA A 535 -19.71 34.38 25.86
CA ALA A 535 -19.69 35.71 25.28
C ALA A 535 -19.14 35.66 23.85
N LEU A 536 -19.88 36.25 22.90
CA LEU A 536 -19.53 36.37 21.47
C LEU A 536 -19.17 35.02 20.80
N ALA A 537 -19.82 33.93 21.20
CA ALA A 537 -19.59 32.59 20.65
C ALA A 537 -19.85 32.52 19.13
N ASP A 538 -20.82 33.29 18.66
CA ASP A 538 -21.21 33.45 17.26
C ASP A 538 -20.18 34.19 16.42
N THR A 539 -19.25 34.93 17.04
CA THR A 539 -18.15 35.63 16.33
C THR A 539 -16.90 34.78 16.17
N VAL A 540 -16.84 33.61 16.82
CA VAL A 540 -15.65 32.74 16.82
C VAL A 540 -15.45 32.13 15.44
N GLN A 541 -14.26 32.34 14.86
CA GLN A 541 -13.85 31.74 13.59
C GLN A 541 -13.22 30.37 13.79
N TYR A 542 -12.39 30.21 14.83
CA TYR A 542 -11.71 28.96 15.16
C TYR A 542 -11.15 28.98 16.60
N TYR A 543 -10.56 27.87 17.05
CA TYR A 543 -9.90 27.76 18.36
C TYR A 543 -8.41 27.44 18.21
N ASN A 544 -7.61 27.83 19.20
CA ASN A 544 -6.22 27.41 19.36
C ASN A 544 -6.13 26.47 20.57
N LEU A 545 -5.65 25.25 20.38
CA LEU A 545 -5.40 24.27 21.44
C LEU A 545 -3.92 24.29 21.81
N HIS A 546 -3.64 24.52 23.09
CA HIS A 546 -2.30 24.53 23.66
C HIS A 546 -2.11 23.27 24.49
N TYR A 547 -1.00 22.56 24.29
CA TYR A 547 -0.66 21.37 25.07
C TYR A 547 0.84 21.29 25.39
N LYS A 548 1.19 20.67 26.51
CA LYS A 548 2.58 20.34 26.88
C LYS A 548 2.62 19.14 27.80
N THR A 549 3.81 18.53 27.95
CA THR A 549 4.03 17.57 29.03
C THR A 549 4.19 18.29 30.36
N LEU A 550 3.96 17.59 31.46
CA LEU A 550 4.25 18.09 32.81
C LEU A 550 5.72 17.93 33.22
N GLN A 551 6.62 17.58 32.30
CA GLN A 551 8.05 17.54 32.56
C GLN A 551 8.63 18.96 32.72
N ALA A 552 9.68 19.07 33.55
CA ALA A 552 10.27 20.36 33.87
C ALA A 552 11.06 20.92 32.68
N GLY A 553 10.58 22.02 32.09
CA GLY A 553 11.26 22.74 31.01
C GLY A 553 10.50 22.78 29.68
N ASP A 554 9.37 22.10 29.58
CA ASP A 554 8.58 22.05 28.34
C ASP A 554 7.73 23.31 28.12
N GLU A 555 7.81 23.83 26.89
CA GLU A 555 6.97 24.92 26.40
C GLU A 555 5.67 24.38 25.78
N TYR A 556 4.62 25.22 25.73
CA TYR A 556 3.37 24.85 25.08
C TYR A 556 3.54 24.75 23.56
N ARG A 557 3.09 23.64 22.99
CA ARG A 557 2.84 23.48 21.56
C ARG A 557 1.44 24.01 21.27
N VAL A 558 1.29 24.73 20.15
CA VAL A 558 0.04 25.38 19.74
C VAL A 558 -0.48 24.74 18.47
N LEU A 559 -1.72 24.26 18.51
CA LEU A 559 -2.47 23.75 17.37
C LEU A 559 -3.52 24.81 17.01
N GLU A 560 -3.30 25.49 15.89
CA GLU A 560 -4.17 26.57 15.42
C GLU A 560 -5.35 26.02 14.61
N LYS A 561 -6.41 26.82 14.53
CA LYS A 561 -7.59 26.54 13.70
C LYS A 561 -8.33 25.23 14.01
N VAL A 562 -8.27 24.77 15.26
CA VAL A 562 -8.93 23.54 15.70
C VAL A 562 -10.42 23.73 16.00
N HIS A 563 -11.19 22.65 15.90
CA HIS A 563 -12.63 22.61 16.13
C HIS A 563 -13.00 21.47 17.06
N SER A 564 -14.07 21.63 17.85
CA SER A 564 -14.52 20.58 18.76
C SER A 564 -15.43 19.58 18.02
N PRO A 565 -15.23 18.26 18.19
CA PRO A 565 -14.15 17.60 18.93
C PRO A 565 -12.83 17.57 18.14
N TYR A 566 -11.70 17.64 18.85
CA TYR A 566 -10.37 17.56 18.25
C TYR A 566 -9.60 16.34 18.75
N ILE A 567 -8.85 15.70 17.86
CA ILE A 567 -8.00 14.56 18.22
C ILE A 567 -6.58 15.09 18.43
N LEU A 568 -6.07 14.92 19.65
CA LEU A 568 -4.70 15.24 19.99
C LEU A 568 -3.86 13.96 19.85
N GLU A 569 -3.12 13.85 18.76
CA GLU A 569 -2.24 12.72 18.39
C GLU A 569 -0.77 12.99 18.78
N ASP A 570 0.11 12.02 18.51
CA ASP A 570 1.56 12.09 18.77
C ASP A 570 1.92 12.34 20.25
N LEU A 571 1.16 11.73 21.16
CA LEU A 571 1.44 11.75 22.58
C LEU A 571 2.40 10.62 22.97
N GLU A 572 3.21 10.87 23.98
CA GLU A 572 4.07 9.85 24.57
C GLU A 572 3.26 8.97 25.51
N SER A 573 3.51 7.66 25.50
CA SER A 573 2.82 6.72 26.38
C SER A 573 3.20 6.89 27.84
N ASN A 574 2.23 6.66 28.72
CA ASN A 574 2.37 6.77 30.17
C ASN A 574 2.88 8.15 30.66
N MET A 575 2.52 9.23 29.96
CA MET A 575 2.94 10.60 30.27
C MET A 575 1.77 11.49 30.68
N ASP A 576 2.04 12.44 31.58
CA ASP A 576 1.06 13.43 32.04
C ASP A 576 1.14 14.71 31.18
N TYR A 577 0.01 15.11 30.60
CA TYR A 577 -0.15 16.28 29.73
C TYR A 577 -1.03 17.34 30.36
N GLU A 578 -0.75 18.62 30.08
CA GLU A 578 -1.59 19.77 30.43
C GLU A 578 -2.08 20.49 29.17
N ILE A 579 -3.39 20.73 29.06
CA ILE A 579 -4.02 21.36 27.89
C ILE A 579 -4.94 22.54 28.25
N TYR A 580 -5.06 23.51 27.35
CA TYR A 580 -6.08 24.57 27.41
C TYR A 580 -6.40 25.12 26.01
N LEU A 581 -7.54 25.80 25.85
CA LEU A 581 -7.95 26.39 24.56
C LEU A 581 -8.21 27.89 24.65
N GLU A 582 -8.02 28.57 23.52
CA GLU A 582 -8.40 29.97 23.30
C GLU A 582 -9.31 30.08 22.07
N ALA A 583 -10.36 30.91 22.13
CA ALA A 583 -11.21 31.18 20.97
C ALA A 583 -10.69 32.39 20.18
N VAL A 584 -10.79 32.37 18.84
CA VAL A 584 -10.29 33.43 17.97
C VAL A 584 -11.41 33.98 17.08
N ASN A 585 -11.56 35.31 17.01
CA ASN A 585 -12.45 35.99 16.07
C ASN A 585 -11.67 36.97 15.16
N GLU A 586 -12.39 37.73 14.33
CA GLU A 586 -11.81 38.73 13.40
C GLU A 586 -10.89 39.76 14.10
N HIS A 587 -11.12 40.07 15.37
CA HIS A 587 -10.34 41.05 16.12
C HIS A 587 -9.17 40.44 16.89
N GLY A 588 -9.20 39.14 17.20
CA GLY A 588 -8.07 38.44 17.81
C GLY A 588 -8.47 37.33 18.78
N VAL A 589 -7.52 37.00 19.67
CA VAL A 589 -7.58 35.86 20.59
C VAL A 589 -8.26 36.23 21.90
N GLY A 590 -9.30 35.48 22.28
CA GLY A 590 -10.04 35.61 23.53
C GLY A 590 -9.34 35.06 24.76
N ASP A 591 -10.09 34.93 25.86
CA ASP A 591 -9.58 34.39 27.12
C ASP A 591 -9.33 32.86 27.03
N ALA A 592 -8.33 32.37 27.78
CA ALA A 592 -8.01 30.95 27.86
C ALA A 592 -9.03 30.17 28.72
N SER A 593 -9.31 28.93 28.33
CA SER A 593 -10.07 27.97 29.12
C SER A 593 -9.34 27.59 30.41
N PRO A 594 -10.03 26.98 31.39
CA PRO A 594 -9.36 26.25 32.46
C PRO A 594 -8.39 25.20 31.89
N ARG A 595 -7.27 24.99 32.58
CA ARG A 595 -6.30 23.95 32.22
C ARG A 595 -6.83 22.57 32.63
N LEU A 596 -6.64 21.57 31.78
CA LEU A 596 -7.01 20.19 32.02
C LEU A 596 -5.75 19.33 31.97
N ILE A 597 -5.56 18.47 32.98
CA ILE A 597 -4.43 17.54 33.05
C ILE A 597 -4.94 16.12 32.86
N PHE A 598 -4.24 15.33 32.05
CA PHE A 598 -4.55 13.91 31.83
C PHE A 598 -3.27 13.09 31.63
N ARG A 599 -3.40 11.76 31.73
CA ARG A 599 -2.30 10.82 31.55
C ARG A 599 -2.64 9.84 30.44
N THR A 600 -1.74 9.64 29.49
CA THR A 600 -1.85 8.60 28.45
C THR A 600 -1.71 7.19 29.05
N GLN A 601 -2.28 6.19 28.38
CA GLN A 601 -2.19 4.79 28.77
C GLN A 601 -0.78 4.22 28.56
N SER A 602 -0.53 3.02 29.08
CA SER A 602 0.79 2.37 28.98
C SER A 602 0.78 1.28 27.93
N GLN A 603 1.58 1.46 26.88
CA GLN A 603 1.79 0.48 25.81
C GLN A 603 2.26 -0.89 26.34
N VAL A 604 3.04 -0.90 27.43
CA VAL A 604 3.55 -2.14 28.07
C VAL A 604 2.42 -3.02 28.60
N ILE A 605 1.28 -2.44 29.01
CA ILE A 605 0.15 -3.18 29.58
C ILE A 605 -0.72 -3.80 28.48
N GLU A 606 -0.88 -3.12 27.34
CA GLU A 606 -1.63 -3.64 26.18
C GLU A 606 -0.90 -4.81 25.51
N GLU A 607 0.43 -4.72 25.36
CA GLU A 607 1.25 -5.81 24.82
C GLU A 607 1.22 -7.09 25.69
N GLU A 608 1.06 -6.96 27.02
CA GLU A 608 0.96 -8.11 27.93
C GLU A 608 -0.38 -8.86 27.80
N GLU A 609 -1.48 -8.18 27.44
CA GLU A 609 -2.79 -8.81 27.26
C GLU A 609 -2.94 -9.51 25.90
N GLU A 610 -2.35 -8.96 24.83
CA GLU A 610 -2.36 -9.60 23.50
C GLU A 610 -1.58 -10.93 23.45
N VAL A 611 -0.47 -11.03 24.20
CA VAL A 611 0.35 -12.24 24.27
C VAL A 611 -0.42 -13.42 24.90
N ALA A 612 -1.38 -13.15 25.79
CA ALA A 612 -2.10 -14.18 26.56
C ALA A 612 -3.10 -15.01 25.73
N ASN A 613 -3.54 -14.54 24.56
CA ASN A 613 -4.52 -15.23 23.70
C ASN A 613 -3.91 -15.90 22.44
N SER A 614 -2.59 -15.83 22.25
CA SER A 614 -1.91 -16.33 21.06
C SER A 614 -1.49 -17.82 21.16
N TYR A 615 -1.53 -18.55 20.04
CA TYR A 615 -1.01 -19.91 19.96
C TYR A 615 0.51 -19.91 20.19
N ASN A 616 0.95 -20.48 21.31
CA ASN A 616 2.36 -20.53 21.66
C ASN A 616 3.09 -21.73 21.01
N VAL A 617 3.77 -21.46 19.89
CA VAL A 617 4.54 -22.46 19.12
C VAL A 617 5.67 -23.09 19.96
N THR A 618 6.34 -22.30 20.79
CA THR A 618 7.45 -22.76 21.65
C THR A 618 6.96 -23.75 22.70
N ALA A 619 5.81 -23.47 23.34
CA ALA A 619 5.17 -24.39 24.28
C ALA A 619 4.75 -25.71 23.62
N CYS A 620 4.39 -25.70 22.33
CA CYS A 620 4.17 -26.94 21.57
C CYS A 620 5.47 -27.75 21.46
N CYS A 621 6.58 -27.12 21.10
CA CYS A 621 7.88 -27.79 20.94
C CYS A 621 8.40 -28.42 22.22
N GLU A 622 8.21 -27.75 23.36
CA GLU A 622 8.52 -28.32 24.67
C GLU A 622 7.68 -29.58 24.94
N ARG A 623 6.37 -29.52 24.65
CA ARG A 623 5.44 -30.65 24.86
C ARG A 623 5.76 -31.87 24.00
N VAL A 624 6.20 -31.65 22.76
CA VAL A 624 6.62 -32.74 21.84
C VAL A 624 8.07 -33.18 22.04
N GLN A 625 8.75 -32.66 23.06
CA GLN A 625 10.13 -32.99 23.40
C GLN A 625 11.06 -32.81 22.19
N LEU A 626 11.05 -31.60 21.64
CA LEU A 626 12.03 -31.21 20.64
C LEU A 626 13.43 -31.18 21.27
N ALA A 627 14.45 -31.69 20.56
CA ALA A 627 15.83 -31.62 21.06
C ALA A 627 16.22 -30.16 21.38
N GLY A 628 16.89 -29.94 22.51
CA GLY A 628 17.25 -28.58 22.96
C GLY A 628 18.08 -27.79 21.94
N VAL A 629 18.93 -28.48 21.18
CA VAL A 629 19.71 -27.89 20.06
C VAL A 629 18.82 -27.33 18.94
N CYS A 630 17.59 -27.83 18.80
CA CYS A 630 16.63 -27.43 17.76
C CYS A 630 15.60 -26.41 18.24
N MET A 631 15.54 -26.11 19.54
CA MET A 631 14.61 -25.12 20.11
C MET A 631 14.71 -23.72 19.48
N PRO A 632 15.89 -23.21 19.07
CA PRO A 632 15.98 -21.91 18.37
C PRO A 632 15.18 -21.86 17.06
N LEU A 633 14.88 -23.01 16.43
CA LEU A 633 14.06 -23.09 15.22
C LEU A 633 12.56 -23.14 15.53
N CYS A 634 12.16 -23.24 16.80
CA CYS A 634 10.76 -23.32 17.22
C CYS A 634 10.19 -21.96 17.62
N SER A 635 10.25 -21.03 16.68
CA SER A 635 9.64 -19.70 16.74
C SER A 635 9.26 -19.29 15.32
N TYR A 636 8.19 -18.51 15.16
CA TYR A 636 7.90 -17.89 13.87
C TYR A 636 8.95 -16.82 13.49
N ASP A 637 9.69 -16.31 14.47
CA ASP A 637 10.82 -15.38 14.30
C ASP A 637 12.20 -16.07 14.32
N ALA A 638 12.25 -17.37 14.02
CA ALA A 638 13.52 -18.09 13.93
C ALA A 638 14.47 -17.44 12.92
N LYS A 639 15.78 -17.51 13.20
CA LYS A 639 16.79 -16.93 12.32
C LYS A 639 17.17 -17.85 11.19
N MET A 640 17.46 -17.28 10.03
CA MET A 640 17.95 -18.02 8.86
C MET A 640 19.38 -18.53 9.07
N SER A 641 20.21 -17.77 9.80
CA SER A 641 21.51 -18.20 10.29
C SER A 641 21.42 -19.47 11.15
N ASP A 642 20.49 -19.49 12.10
CA ASP A 642 20.20 -20.66 12.94
C ASP A 642 19.67 -21.82 12.10
N LEU A 643 18.74 -21.58 11.17
CA LEU A 643 18.23 -22.63 10.28
C LEU A 643 19.34 -23.27 9.46
N ARG A 644 20.23 -22.49 8.86
CA ARG A 644 21.36 -23.00 8.06
C ARG A 644 22.33 -23.84 8.90
N MET A 645 22.59 -23.41 10.14
CA MET A 645 23.49 -24.10 11.06
C MET A 645 22.88 -25.39 11.64
N LEU A 646 21.61 -25.32 12.04
CA LEU A 646 20.94 -26.36 12.82
C LEU A 646 20.14 -27.35 11.97
N ALA A 647 19.72 -27.00 10.75
CA ALA A 647 18.93 -27.90 9.89
C ALA A 647 19.56 -29.30 9.70
N PRO A 648 20.89 -29.45 9.50
CA PRO A 648 21.51 -30.77 9.40
C PRO A 648 21.42 -31.57 10.72
N LEU A 649 21.50 -30.89 11.86
CA LEU A 649 21.44 -31.49 13.21
C LEU A 649 20.00 -31.85 13.61
N CYS A 650 19.04 -31.06 13.13
CA CYS A 650 17.62 -31.16 13.45
C CYS A 650 16.81 -31.96 12.45
N ALA A 651 17.45 -32.57 11.43
CA ALA A 651 16.77 -33.28 10.36
C ALA A 651 15.78 -34.37 10.84
N GLN A 652 16.13 -35.08 11.93
CA GLN A 652 15.28 -36.12 12.53
C GLN A 652 14.07 -35.54 13.26
N ASP A 653 14.22 -34.35 13.84
CA ASP A 653 13.19 -33.65 14.61
C ASP A 653 12.43 -32.60 13.78
N PHE A 654 12.77 -32.43 12.50
CA PHE A 654 12.20 -31.39 11.64
C PHE A 654 10.68 -31.52 11.46
N HIS A 655 10.17 -32.76 11.47
CA HIS A 655 8.72 -33.01 11.45
C HIS A 655 8.00 -32.47 12.70
N LYS A 656 8.66 -32.41 13.87
CA LYS A 656 8.12 -31.80 15.09
C LYS A 656 8.05 -30.27 14.95
N LEU A 657 9.08 -29.65 14.38
CA LEU A 657 9.11 -28.22 14.06
C LEU A 657 7.96 -27.85 13.11
N LEU A 658 7.76 -28.60 12.03
CA LEU A 658 6.66 -28.36 11.09
C LEU A 658 5.29 -28.57 11.72
N ARG A 659 5.12 -29.61 12.54
CA ARG A 659 3.86 -29.89 13.24
C ARG A 659 3.49 -28.77 14.22
N CYS A 660 4.47 -28.30 15.01
CA CYS A 660 4.25 -27.21 15.95
C CYS A 660 4.10 -25.87 15.22
N GLY A 661 4.86 -25.61 14.17
CA GLY A 661 4.71 -24.41 13.34
C GLY A 661 3.31 -24.30 12.73
N ALA A 662 2.81 -25.37 12.10
CA ALA A 662 1.46 -25.37 11.53
C ALA A 662 0.36 -25.37 12.60
N GLY A 663 0.68 -25.73 13.86
CA GLY A 663 -0.27 -25.82 14.97
C GLY A 663 -1.42 -26.81 14.75
N GLY A 664 -1.23 -27.79 13.86
CA GLY A 664 -2.27 -28.73 13.45
C GLY A 664 -3.33 -28.15 12.50
N ARG A 665 -3.06 -27.00 11.89
CA ARG A 665 -3.93 -26.31 10.92
C ARG A 665 -3.44 -26.55 9.50
N ASN A 666 -4.35 -26.53 8.52
CA ASN A 666 -4.03 -26.73 7.12
C ASN A 666 -3.91 -25.40 6.37
N HIS A 667 -2.67 -25.00 6.04
CA HIS A 667 -2.37 -23.73 5.38
C HIS A 667 -2.15 -23.86 3.86
N GLU A 668 -2.52 -24.98 3.24
CA GLU A 668 -2.26 -25.24 1.82
C GLU A 668 -2.84 -24.17 0.89
N GLN A 669 -4.03 -23.63 1.20
CA GLN A 669 -4.66 -22.59 0.40
C GLN A 669 -3.87 -21.27 0.46
N CYS A 670 -3.40 -20.87 1.64
CA CYS A 670 -2.54 -19.71 1.81
C CYS A 670 -1.22 -19.91 1.05
N CYS A 671 -0.56 -21.05 1.25
CA CYS A 671 0.68 -21.37 0.56
C CYS A 671 0.54 -21.39 -0.97
N ALA A 672 -0.56 -21.96 -1.49
CA ALA A 672 -0.81 -22.00 -2.92
C ALA A 672 -0.96 -20.59 -3.53
N ARG A 673 -1.62 -19.67 -2.80
CA ARG A 673 -1.76 -18.27 -3.18
C ARG A 673 -0.42 -17.54 -3.17
N ARG A 674 0.42 -17.80 -2.16
CA ARG A 674 1.78 -17.26 -2.02
C ARG A 674 2.85 -17.93 -2.88
N GLY A 675 2.45 -18.64 -3.95
CA GLY A 675 3.38 -19.21 -4.92
C GLY A 675 4.23 -20.39 -4.41
N VAL A 676 3.87 -21.01 -3.28
CA VAL A 676 4.54 -22.22 -2.81
C VAL A 676 4.26 -23.37 -3.79
N PRO A 677 5.29 -24.01 -4.37
CA PRO A 677 5.11 -25.08 -5.36
C PRO A 677 4.28 -26.24 -4.82
N ALA A 678 3.55 -26.93 -5.70
CA ALA A 678 2.70 -28.06 -5.34
C ALA A 678 3.46 -29.17 -4.58
N SER A 679 4.74 -29.38 -4.90
CA SER A 679 5.63 -30.33 -4.19
C SER A 679 5.89 -29.97 -2.73
N CYS A 680 5.76 -28.69 -2.35
CA CYS A 680 6.01 -28.19 -1.00
C CYS A 680 4.73 -27.97 -0.18
N ARG A 681 3.54 -28.16 -0.76
CA ARG A 681 2.26 -27.90 -0.06
C ARG A 681 2.02 -28.77 1.16
N GLY A 682 2.53 -30.01 1.17
CA GLY A 682 2.44 -30.87 2.36
C GLY A 682 3.16 -30.29 3.59
N VAL A 683 4.15 -29.41 3.39
CA VAL A 683 4.83 -28.69 4.48
C VAL A 683 3.86 -27.70 5.14
N CYS A 684 2.97 -27.09 4.36
CA CYS A 684 1.98 -26.12 4.82
C CYS A 684 0.87 -26.72 5.68
N ALA A 685 0.70 -28.04 5.68
CA ALA A 685 -0.20 -28.74 6.60
C ALA A 685 0.54 -29.32 7.82
N GLY A 686 1.86 -29.07 7.95
CA GLY A 686 2.69 -29.66 9.00
C GLY A 686 2.86 -31.18 8.88
N ALA A 687 2.63 -31.76 7.68
CA ALA A 687 2.46 -33.20 7.48
C ALA A 687 3.34 -33.79 6.36
N TYR A 688 4.56 -33.26 6.19
CA TYR A 688 5.47 -33.66 5.11
C TYR A 688 6.56 -34.64 5.58
N SER A 689 6.78 -35.71 4.81
CA SER A 689 7.72 -36.80 5.13
C SER A 689 8.86 -36.98 4.10
N GLY A 690 9.20 -35.93 3.34
CA GLY A 690 10.28 -35.92 2.34
C GLY A 690 11.42 -34.94 2.65
N GLY A 691 12.41 -34.83 1.75
CA GLY A 691 13.46 -33.82 1.87
C GLY A 691 12.90 -32.40 1.71
N VAL A 692 13.02 -31.58 2.75
CA VAL A 692 12.41 -30.23 2.81
C VAL A 692 13.32 -29.14 2.23
N ASN A 693 14.57 -29.48 1.88
CA ASN A 693 15.58 -28.54 1.39
C ASN A 693 15.13 -27.79 0.13
N SER A 694 14.35 -28.43 -0.75
CA SER A 694 13.79 -27.80 -1.96
C SER A 694 12.71 -26.76 -1.66
N CYS A 695 12.15 -26.76 -0.44
CA CYS A 695 11.11 -25.84 0.01
C CYS A 695 11.66 -24.65 0.81
N VAL A 696 12.95 -24.68 1.18
CA VAL A 696 13.63 -23.61 1.93
C VAL A 696 13.54 -22.23 1.23
N PRO A 697 13.63 -22.10 -0.11
CA PRO A 697 13.42 -20.80 -0.77
C PRO A 697 12.04 -20.17 -0.55
N TYR A 698 11.06 -20.96 -0.09
CA TYR A 698 9.69 -20.56 0.17
C TYR A 698 9.36 -20.56 1.67
N ILE A 699 10.37 -20.67 2.54
CA ILE A 699 10.15 -20.86 3.98
C ILE A 699 9.47 -19.65 4.62
N GLY A 700 9.77 -18.43 4.18
CA GLY A 700 9.06 -17.23 4.62
C GLY A 700 7.57 -17.30 4.29
N ASN A 701 7.22 -17.67 3.05
CA ASN A 701 5.82 -17.83 2.62
C ASN A 701 5.07 -18.87 3.46
N ILE A 702 5.75 -19.94 3.88
CA ILE A 702 5.16 -21.02 4.68
C ILE A 702 4.95 -20.56 6.13
N VAL A 703 5.98 -19.99 6.76
CA VAL A 703 5.94 -19.54 8.16
C VAL A 703 4.94 -18.39 8.35
N GLN A 704 4.87 -17.46 7.39
CA GLN A 704 3.90 -16.37 7.45
C GLN A 704 2.46 -16.88 7.33
N CYS A 705 2.22 -17.87 6.47
CA CYS A 705 0.92 -18.55 6.46
C CYS A 705 0.61 -19.24 7.78
N PHE A 706 1.60 -19.82 8.46
CA PHE A 706 1.41 -20.44 9.77
C PHE A 706 0.92 -19.45 10.81
N GLU A 707 1.60 -18.31 10.91
CA GLU A 707 1.30 -17.21 11.83
C GLU A 707 -0.06 -16.58 11.50
N GLU A 708 -0.32 -16.22 10.25
CA GLU A 708 -1.59 -15.64 9.79
C GLU A 708 -2.79 -16.57 10.03
N GLY A 709 -2.59 -17.89 9.93
CA GLY A 709 -3.64 -18.85 10.19
C GLY A 709 -3.88 -19.15 11.68
N THR A 710 -3.05 -18.65 12.60
CA THR A 710 -3.34 -18.73 14.04
C THR A 710 -4.55 -17.86 14.36
N GLY A 711 -5.47 -18.37 15.20
CA GLY A 711 -6.75 -17.68 15.49
C GLY A 711 -7.80 -17.74 14.36
N LEU A 712 -7.39 -17.75 13.08
CA LEU A 712 -8.32 -17.79 11.93
C LEU A 712 -8.72 -19.20 11.50
N LEU A 713 -7.78 -20.15 11.47
CA LEU A 713 -8.05 -21.53 11.10
C LEU A 713 -8.36 -22.36 12.34
N PRO A 714 -9.41 -23.20 12.32
CA PRO A 714 -9.70 -24.07 13.44
C PRO A 714 -8.53 -25.00 13.70
N GLY A 715 -8.06 -25.02 14.94
CA GLY A 715 -7.07 -25.96 15.41
C GLY A 715 -7.58 -27.41 15.39
N PRO A 716 -6.73 -28.40 15.72
CA PRO A 716 -7.14 -29.79 15.76
C PRO A 716 -8.23 -30.03 16.82
N PRO A 717 -9.18 -30.95 16.56
CA PRO A 717 -10.13 -31.43 17.58
C PRO A 717 -9.37 -31.99 18.79
N ARG A 718 -9.90 -31.76 19.99
CA ARG A 718 -9.30 -32.22 21.24
C ARG A 718 -9.96 -33.52 21.69
N GLU A 719 -9.27 -34.28 22.54
CA GLU A 719 -9.82 -35.47 23.20
C GLU A 719 -10.48 -36.46 22.23
N LEU A 720 -9.87 -36.70 21.06
CA LEU A 720 -10.40 -37.69 20.12
C LEU A 720 -10.30 -39.09 20.74
N HIS A 721 -11.46 -39.66 21.05
CA HIS A 721 -11.62 -40.99 21.60
C HIS A 721 -12.33 -41.90 20.58
N ALA A 722 -11.83 -43.13 20.43
CA ALA A 722 -12.46 -44.15 19.63
C ALA A 722 -12.96 -45.29 20.52
N LEU A 723 -14.27 -45.54 20.51
CA LEU A 723 -14.89 -46.69 21.15
C LEU A 723 -15.23 -47.73 20.09
N VAL A 724 -14.55 -48.87 20.14
CA VAL A 724 -14.71 -49.94 19.16
C VAL A 724 -15.76 -50.93 19.65
N ASN A 725 -16.77 -51.20 18.82
CA ASN A 725 -17.74 -52.27 18.99
C ASN A 725 -17.57 -53.31 17.87
N SER A 726 -18.22 -54.47 17.97
CA SER A 726 -18.03 -55.61 17.07
C SER A 726 -18.30 -55.32 15.58
N ASN A 727 -19.00 -54.23 15.26
CA ASN A 727 -19.35 -53.85 13.88
C ASN A 727 -19.28 -52.33 13.61
N SER A 728 -18.84 -51.53 14.58
CA SER A 728 -18.87 -50.07 14.48
C SER A 728 -17.79 -49.43 15.35
N VAL A 729 -17.26 -48.31 14.89
CA VAL A 729 -16.35 -47.46 15.67
C VAL A 729 -17.09 -46.16 15.97
N PHE A 730 -17.18 -45.82 17.24
CA PHE A 730 -17.73 -44.55 17.70
C PHE A 730 -16.59 -43.59 17.96
N LEU A 731 -16.67 -42.40 17.39
CA LEU A 731 -15.68 -41.34 17.60
C LEU A 731 -16.32 -40.20 18.39
N ASP A 732 -15.63 -39.76 19.42
CA ASP A 732 -15.99 -38.64 20.30
C ASP A 732 -14.81 -37.67 20.37
N TRP A 733 -15.06 -36.37 20.38
CA TRP A 733 -14.03 -35.34 20.47
C TRP A 733 -14.60 -34.03 21.01
N SER A 734 -13.74 -33.23 21.63
CA SER A 734 -14.05 -31.86 22.02
C SER A 734 -13.61 -30.85 20.95
N THR A 735 -14.27 -29.68 20.95
CA THR A 735 -13.99 -28.62 19.98
C THR A 735 -12.58 -28.04 20.18
N PRO A 736 -11.98 -27.46 19.12
CA PRO A 736 -10.72 -26.73 19.24
C PRO A 736 -10.80 -25.62 20.30
N GLN A 737 -9.69 -25.34 20.98
CA GLN A 737 -9.64 -24.39 22.11
C GLN A 737 -9.79 -22.92 21.66
N ASP A 738 -9.46 -22.61 20.41
CA ASP A 738 -9.21 -21.25 19.90
C ASP A 738 -10.46 -20.49 19.43
N GLY A 739 -11.64 -20.67 20.06
CA GLY A 739 -12.86 -19.93 19.67
C GLY A 739 -13.32 -20.10 18.21
N ALA A 740 -12.68 -21.00 17.45
CA ALA A 740 -12.88 -21.13 16.02
C ALA A 740 -14.26 -21.74 15.71
N ASN A 741 -15.04 -21.04 14.89
CA ASN A 741 -16.31 -21.47 14.34
C ASN A 741 -16.13 -22.63 13.35
N ALA A 742 -15.74 -23.82 13.84
CA ALA A 742 -15.65 -25.02 13.03
C ALA A 742 -17.03 -25.37 12.44
N THR A 743 -17.18 -25.26 11.12
CA THR A 743 -18.46 -25.45 10.42
C THR A 743 -18.75 -26.93 10.10
N SER A 744 -17.70 -27.73 9.95
CA SER A 744 -17.80 -29.16 9.64
C SER A 744 -16.55 -29.91 10.07
N TYR A 745 -16.69 -31.23 10.29
CA TYR A 745 -15.58 -32.13 10.57
C TYR A 745 -15.44 -33.16 9.45
N VAL A 746 -14.20 -33.47 9.07
CA VAL A 746 -13.89 -34.50 8.07
C VAL A 746 -13.12 -35.62 8.75
N VAL A 747 -13.65 -36.84 8.66
CA VAL A 747 -13.03 -38.03 9.24
C VAL A 747 -12.33 -38.82 8.15
N TYR A 748 -11.02 -39.02 8.32
CA TYR A 748 -10.18 -39.86 7.47
C TYR A 748 -9.93 -41.20 8.18
N TRP A 749 -10.08 -42.32 7.46
CA TRP A 749 -9.81 -43.65 8.00
C TRP A 749 -9.24 -44.58 6.95
N GLN A 750 -8.43 -45.54 7.40
CA GLN A 750 -7.90 -46.60 6.56
C GLN A 750 -7.68 -47.87 7.40
N LYS A 751 -7.93 -49.04 6.80
CA LYS A 751 -7.56 -50.32 7.39
C LYS A 751 -6.05 -50.52 7.27
N ILE A 752 -5.38 -50.68 8.42
CA ILE A 752 -3.94 -50.91 8.52
C ILE A 752 -3.73 -52.43 8.71
N ASP A 753 -3.01 -53.07 7.79
CA ASP A 753 -2.54 -54.45 7.99
C ASP A 753 -1.17 -54.41 8.70
N ASN A 754 -0.81 -55.48 9.42
CA ASN A 754 0.34 -55.58 10.35
C ASN A 754 1.74 -55.24 9.76
N ASN A 755 1.84 -54.91 8.48
CA ASN A 755 3.07 -54.52 7.76
C ASN A 755 3.04 -53.10 7.15
N SER A 756 2.05 -52.26 7.49
CA SER A 756 1.96 -50.89 6.97
C SER A 756 2.56 -49.86 7.95
N GLN A 757 3.43 -48.98 7.44
CA GLN A 757 4.07 -47.92 8.22
C GLN A 757 3.08 -46.79 8.60
N PRO A 758 3.32 -46.03 9.69
CA PRO A 758 2.46 -44.92 10.09
C PRO A 758 2.51 -43.79 9.04
N TYR A 759 1.34 -43.23 8.72
CA TYR A 759 1.00 -42.45 7.52
C TYR A 759 1.62 -41.04 7.38
N SER A 760 1.70 -40.59 6.11
CA SER A 760 1.69 -39.18 5.68
C SER A 760 0.32 -38.79 5.12
N TYR A 761 -0.08 -37.53 5.29
CA TYR A 761 -1.44 -36.99 5.07
C TYR A 761 -1.97 -37.08 3.62
N ASN A 762 -1.10 -37.27 2.62
CA ASN A 762 -1.46 -37.07 1.20
C ASN A 762 -2.03 -38.29 0.47
N THR A 763 -2.25 -39.41 1.17
CA THR A 763 -2.73 -40.65 0.52
C THR A 763 -3.78 -41.35 1.39
N MET A 764 -5.04 -40.91 1.32
CA MET A 764 -6.17 -41.71 1.82
C MET A 764 -7.27 -41.86 0.76
N GLN A 765 -7.82 -43.07 0.69
CA GLN A 765 -8.78 -43.54 -0.33
C GLN A 765 -10.25 -43.47 0.12
N SER A 766 -10.57 -42.92 1.30
CA SER A 766 -11.96 -42.81 1.77
C SER A 766 -12.16 -41.65 2.75
N THR A 767 -13.16 -40.80 2.48
CA THR A 767 -13.51 -39.62 3.29
C THR A 767 -14.98 -39.66 3.69
N TYR A 768 -15.29 -39.15 4.88
CA TYR A 768 -16.67 -38.96 5.34
C TYR A 768 -16.82 -37.57 5.96
N ASN A 769 -17.76 -36.78 5.42
CA ASN A 769 -18.03 -35.42 5.90
C ASN A 769 -19.17 -35.46 6.93
N VAL A 770 -18.97 -34.79 8.06
CA VAL A 770 -19.95 -34.71 9.14
C VAL A 770 -20.31 -33.24 9.37
N SER A 771 -21.60 -32.92 9.27
CA SER A 771 -22.13 -31.60 9.63
C SER A 771 -22.70 -31.62 11.06
N THR A 772 -22.14 -30.76 11.91
CA THR A 772 -22.73 -30.23 13.16
C THR A 772 -23.14 -31.19 14.30
N TYR A 773 -22.42 -32.31 14.53
CA TYR A 773 -22.58 -33.09 15.77
C TYR A 773 -21.24 -33.51 16.37
N ASN A 774 -21.08 -33.36 17.70
CA ASN A 774 -19.91 -33.83 18.48
C ASN A 774 -19.81 -35.36 18.58
N PHE A 775 -20.79 -36.10 18.03
CA PHE A 775 -20.86 -37.55 18.12
C PHE A 775 -21.17 -38.15 16.76
N THR A 776 -20.33 -39.08 16.29
CA THR A 776 -20.59 -39.79 15.03
C THR A 776 -20.41 -41.30 15.17
N THR A 777 -21.43 -42.06 14.74
CA THR A 777 -21.36 -43.53 14.67
C THR A 777 -20.91 -43.94 13.28
N PHE A 778 -19.75 -44.58 13.17
CA PHE A 778 -19.22 -45.09 11.90
C PHE A 778 -19.40 -46.61 11.83
N ILE A 779 -20.10 -47.10 10.80
CA ILE A 779 -20.26 -48.54 10.53
C ILE A 779 -19.40 -48.89 9.31
N PRO A 780 -18.17 -49.40 9.49
CA PRO A 780 -17.36 -49.85 8.38
C PRO A 780 -18.02 -51.07 7.72
N LYS A 781 -18.36 -50.95 6.43
CA LYS A 781 -18.82 -52.10 5.64
C LYS A 781 -17.63 -53.07 5.46
N GLY A 782 -17.62 -54.15 6.24
CA GLY A 782 -16.69 -55.27 6.06
C GLY A 782 -15.78 -55.63 7.25
N VAL A 783 -16.03 -55.13 8.46
CA VAL A 783 -15.27 -55.58 9.65
C VAL A 783 -15.83 -56.91 10.14
N GLY A 784 -15.24 -58.00 9.67
CA GLY A 784 -15.41 -59.31 10.29
C GLY A 784 -14.79 -59.33 11.68
N SER A 785 -15.43 -60.04 12.60
CA SER A 785 -15.05 -60.24 13.99
C SER A 785 -13.57 -60.62 14.15
N GLY A 786 -12.73 -59.64 14.49
CA GLY A 786 -11.30 -59.85 14.79
C GLY A 786 -10.37 -58.85 14.12
N ALA A 787 -10.38 -57.59 14.59
CA ALA A 787 -9.28 -56.67 14.36
C ALA A 787 -9.19 -55.73 15.58
N TYR A 788 -8.04 -55.73 16.25
CA TYR A 788 -7.71 -54.86 17.39
C TYR A 788 -7.14 -53.54 16.90
#